data_AF-A0AB36JZH5-F1
#
_entry.id   AF-A0AB36JZH5-F1
#
_cell.length_a   1.000
_cell.length_b   1.000
_cell.length_c   1.000
_cell.angle_alpha   90.00
_cell.angle_beta   90.00
_cell.angle_gamma   90.00
#
_symmetry.space_group_name_H-M   'P 1'
#
loop_
_entity.id
_entity.type
_entity.pdbx_description
1 polymer ?
#
loop_
_entity_poly.entity_id
_entity_poly.type
_entity_poly.pdbx_seq_one_letter_code
_entity_poly.pdbx_strand_id
1 'polypeptide(L)'
;NYDYGIDGIKSEYAINSYYEDATSNSQVNSFLSLKNTLNYGKWRLNNFSTAILKSSGEREWSSVRTFISREIKPLRSQIRLGDNFTSGELFSSVGFRGITIESDSRFLPGDREGYAPVIRGIAKTKSVVTIRQNGFVLYEKTVFPGEFTIDELNDTSYGGDLSVTVAGSDGQTQEYIVPYNSSGHLVRPGEFEYSATLGEVRDNTDTPFFGEVLLKHGVNNYLTTYGGIQLAEGSMYKSALLGSGFSTSLGAISMDATYAKAYDNDIEVEGYRLRGTYTKNFYTTGSQIYIGFSPYIEESYFSFSNFLDSVEPGFFKEKRRIDFSLSQSLPNQYGLFNINASYSDRWNSDDSGESYRVSYSNQLGDINYSLSASQQEYTSGLQDRQVSLVLSLPLGGRSSTSMTYGVTFVESEEPSLALGLSGGDGDLSYRVNYDKTNKNDQFNASLTTRNDANNIDMSYSHDKYDSSIGLNVSGGMVIHSNGVTFSPNLGETIGLAHIQGGEGSDVNGNRINENGYAIVSNLSPYRENIISVSPNSESLDLEIKRPVRKIIPALGAISKIDFETKNKHTLLISIKDIEEKTLPLGALVYNSSGLEVGSVGQKNKVLARVEEESGLLYIGFKERVFCEFKYSRGEVKENEISYLEKSCL
;
A
#
# COMPACT_ATOMS: atom_id res chain seq x y z
N ASN A 1 -6.35 8.06 -22.02
CA ASN A 1 -6.54 6.67 -22.50
C ASN A 1 -6.39 5.67 -21.36
N TYR A 2 -7.28 5.71 -20.36
CA TYR A 2 -7.22 4.73 -19.25
C TYR A 2 -7.84 3.41 -19.68
N ASP A 3 -7.19 2.32 -19.33
CA ASP A 3 -7.67 0.95 -19.49
C ASP A 3 -8.67 0.62 -18.37
N TYR A 4 -9.92 0.36 -18.72
CA TYR A 4 -10.93 -0.04 -17.75
C TYR A 4 -10.86 -1.54 -17.40
N GLY A 5 -9.95 -2.28 -18.02
CA GLY A 5 -9.81 -3.70 -17.81
C GLY A 5 -10.96 -4.52 -18.41
N ILE A 6 -10.87 -5.82 -18.18
CA ILE A 6 -11.86 -6.80 -18.59
C ILE A 6 -12.97 -6.95 -17.55
N ASP A 7 -14.07 -7.55 -17.99
CA ASP A 7 -15.12 -8.03 -17.09
C ASP A 7 -14.62 -9.25 -16.32
N GLY A 8 -14.98 -9.33 -15.04
CA GLY A 8 -14.52 -10.40 -14.15
C GLY A 8 -14.84 -10.13 -12.70
N ILE A 9 -14.55 -11.09 -11.84
CA ILE A 9 -14.77 -10.97 -10.40
C ILE A 9 -13.41 -11.10 -9.70
N LYS A 10 -13.13 -10.17 -8.80
CA LYS A 10 -12.03 -10.23 -7.85
C LYS A 10 -12.60 -10.59 -6.49
N SER A 11 -11.94 -11.46 -5.75
CA SER A 11 -12.28 -11.76 -4.37
C SER A 11 -11.01 -11.90 -3.55
N GLU A 12 -10.79 -11.01 -2.59
CA GLU A 12 -9.84 -11.22 -1.49
C GLU A 12 -10.54 -11.98 -0.38
N TYR A 13 -9.86 -12.97 0.18
CA TYR A 13 -10.35 -13.71 1.34
C TYR A 13 -9.28 -13.72 2.43
N ALA A 14 -9.73 -13.64 3.67
CA ALA A 14 -8.92 -13.89 4.85
C ALA A 14 -9.73 -14.76 5.81
N ILE A 15 -9.20 -15.92 6.14
CA ILE A 15 -9.80 -16.91 7.03
C ILE A 15 -8.89 -16.99 8.24
N ASN A 16 -9.44 -16.81 9.43
CA ASN A 16 -8.73 -17.06 10.68
C ASN A 16 -9.54 -18.05 11.50
N SER A 17 -8.95 -19.17 11.87
CA SER A 17 -9.56 -20.13 12.77
C SER A 17 -8.62 -20.39 13.92
N TYR A 18 -9.12 -20.27 15.14
CA TYR A 18 -8.35 -20.64 16.32
C TYR A 18 -9.13 -21.63 17.17
N TYR A 19 -8.42 -22.64 17.65
CA TYR A 19 -8.90 -23.57 18.67
C TYR A 19 -8.13 -23.27 19.95
N GLU A 20 -8.85 -23.21 21.05
CA GLU A 20 -8.30 -23.04 22.38
C GLU A 20 -8.89 -24.10 23.30
N ASP A 21 -8.01 -24.84 23.95
CA ASP A 21 -8.32 -25.84 24.97
C ASP A 21 -7.86 -25.27 26.30
N ALA A 22 -8.82 -24.71 27.03
CA ALA A 22 -8.63 -24.18 28.36
C ALA A 22 -8.94 -25.25 29.40
N THR A 23 -8.37 -25.12 30.61
CA THR A 23 -8.51 -26.15 31.67
C THR A 23 -9.96 -26.49 32.04
N SER A 24 -10.93 -25.65 31.68
CA SER A 24 -12.35 -25.81 31.98
C SER A 24 -13.27 -25.95 30.75
N ASN A 25 -12.80 -25.60 29.55
CA ASN A 25 -13.61 -25.65 28.33
C ASN A 25 -12.73 -25.59 27.07
N SER A 26 -13.20 -26.16 25.97
CA SER A 26 -12.59 -25.94 24.65
C SER A 26 -13.49 -25.09 23.78
N GLN A 27 -12.88 -24.25 22.95
CA GLN A 27 -13.61 -23.41 22.00
C GLN A 27 -12.91 -23.39 20.63
N VAL A 28 -13.70 -23.48 19.57
CA VAL A 28 -13.27 -23.18 18.20
C VAL A 28 -13.99 -21.93 17.74
N ASN A 29 -13.25 -20.91 17.33
CA ASN A 29 -13.82 -19.74 16.69
C ASN A 29 -13.17 -19.54 15.32
N SER A 30 -13.99 -19.30 14.30
CA SER A 30 -13.55 -19.03 12.94
C SER A 30 -14.12 -17.71 12.45
N PHE A 31 -13.29 -16.96 11.75
CA PHE A 31 -13.59 -15.69 11.12
C PHE A 31 -13.27 -15.78 9.64
N LEU A 32 -14.17 -15.25 8.81
CA LEU A 32 -13.99 -15.09 7.38
C LEU A 32 -14.20 -13.63 7.02
N SER A 33 -13.30 -13.07 6.24
CA SER A 33 -13.42 -11.75 5.62
C SER A 33 -13.34 -11.91 4.11
N LEU A 34 -14.31 -11.33 3.39
CA LEU A 34 -14.40 -11.37 1.93
C LEU A 34 -14.53 -9.96 1.38
N LYS A 35 -13.60 -9.55 0.51
CA LYS A 35 -13.73 -8.33 -0.31
C LYS A 35 -13.90 -8.73 -1.76
N ASN A 36 -15.10 -8.54 -2.28
CA ASN A 36 -15.48 -8.91 -3.62
C ASN A 36 -15.60 -7.64 -4.49
N THR A 37 -15.13 -7.70 -5.73
CA THR A 37 -15.41 -6.69 -6.74
C THR A 37 -15.79 -7.36 -8.04
N LEU A 38 -17.01 -7.12 -8.52
CA LEU A 38 -17.43 -7.49 -9.88
C LEU A 38 -17.20 -6.30 -10.81
N ASN A 39 -16.42 -6.52 -11.85
CA ASN A 39 -16.13 -5.56 -12.91
C ASN A 39 -17.05 -5.84 -14.10
N TYR A 40 -17.78 -4.80 -14.53
CA TYR A 40 -18.54 -4.83 -15.77
C TYR A 40 -18.39 -3.50 -16.51
N GLY A 41 -17.58 -3.50 -17.58
CA GLY A 41 -17.17 -2.31 -18.31
C GLY A 41 -16.49 -1.29 -17.39
N LYS A 42 -17.14 -0.14 -17.18
CA LYS A 42 -16.64 0.95 -16.30
C LYS A 42 -17.22 0.93 -14.89
N TRP A 43 -18.14 0.01 -14.62
CA TRP A 43 -18.80 -0.13 -13.32
C TRP A 43 -18.08 -1.17 -12.49
N ARG A 44 -18.07 -0.93 -11.18
CA ARG A 44 -17.51 -1.82 -10.17
C ARG A 44 -18.55 -2.04 -9.10
N LEU A 45 -19.01 -3.26 -8.90
CA LEU A 45 -19.82 -3.62 -7.74
C LEU A 45 -18.86 -4.15 -6.67
N ASN A 46 -18.71 -3.41 -5.58
CA ASN A 46 -17.87 -3.77 -4.45
C ASN A 46 -18.73 -4.30 -3.31
N ASN A 47 -18.27 -5.36 -2.65
CA ASN A 47 -18.85 -5.89 -1.43
C ASN A 47 -17.72 -6.22 -0.45
N PHE A 48 -17.91 -5.88 0.82
CA PHE A 48 -17.09 -6.34 1.92
C PHE A 48 -17.99 -6.96 2.97
N SER A 49 -17.76 -8.24 3.25
CA SER A 49 -18.55 -9.03 4.18
C SER A 49 -17.65 -9.79 5.13
N THR A 50 -18.14 -10.00 6.35
CA THR A 50 -17.49 -10.83 7.36
C THR A 50 -18.44 -11.93 7.82
N ALA A 51 -17.86 -13.05 8.26
CA ALA A 51 -18.59 -14.13 8.90
C ALA A 51 -17.84 -14.59 10.14
N ILE A 52 -18.56 -14.82 11.23
CA ILE A 52 -18.04 -15.38 12.48
C ILE A 52 -18.81 -16.67 12.76
N LEU A 53 -18.06 -17.75 13.00
CA LEU A 53 -18.57 -19.02 13.50
C LEU A 53 -17.98 -19.22 14.89
N LYS A 54 -18.84 -19.26 15.92
CA LYS A 54 -18.41 -19.51 17.30
C LYS A 54 -18.58 -20.98 17.68
N SER A 55 -17.86 -21.40 18.72
CA SER A 55 -17.92 -22.77 19.25
C SER A 55 -19.31 -23.20 19.74
N SER A 56 -20.15 -22.23 20.12
CA SER A 56 -21.55 -22.43 20.47
C SER A 56 -22.44 -22.89 19.30
N GLY A 57 -21.91 -22.85 18.07
CA GLY A 57 -22.66 -23.06 16.83
C GLY A 57 -23.32 -21.79 16.29
N GLU A 58 -23.20 -20.66 17.01
CA GLU A 58 -23.66 -19.36 16.55
C GLU A 58 -22.92 -18.94 15.28
N ARG A 59 -23.69 -18.45 14.29
CA ARG A 59 -23.19 -18.00 12.99
C ARG A 59 -23.67 -16.59 12.75
N GLU A 60 -22.74 -15.67 12.60
CA GLU A 60 -23.01 -14.28 12.30
C GLU A 60 -22.43 -13.94 10.93
N TRP A 61 -23.25 -13.40 10.04
CA TRP A 61 -22.81 -12.88 8.75
C TRP A 61 -23.15 -11.40 8.68
N SER A 62 -22.17 -10.55 8.41
CA SER A 62 -22.36 -9.11 8.30
C SER A 62 -21.87 -8.60 6.94
N SER A 63 -22.78 -7.95 6.19
CA SER A 63 -22.44 -7.21 4.97
C SER A 63 -22.09 -5.77 5.33
N VAL A 64 -20.82 -5.54 5.64
CA VAL A 64 -20.29 -4.24 6.09
C VAL A 64 -20.54 -3.14 5.06
N ARG A 65 -20.25 -3.38 3.78
CA ARG A 65 -20.55 -2.44 2.69
C ARG A 65 -20.79 -3.15 1.38
N THR A 66 -21.72 -2.62 0.59
CA THR A 66 -22.06 -3.08 -0.75
C THR A 66 -22.44 -1.88 -1.59
N PHE A 67 -21.59 -1.50 -2.54
CA PHE A 67 -21.82 -0.32 -3.36
C PHE A 67 -21.32 -0.50 -4.79
N ILE A 68 -21.98 0.17 -5.71
CA ILE A 68 -21.57 0.30 -7.10
C ILE A 68 -20.77 1.59 -7.22
N SER A 69 -19.58 1.54 -7.81
CA SER A 69 -18.77 2.71 -8.11
C SER A 69 -18.45 2.86 -9.58
N ARG A 70 -18.25 4.12 -9.98
CA ARG A 70 -17.79 4.50 -11.30
C ARG A 70 -17.10 5.85 -11.26
N GLU A 71 -16.11 6.02 -12.11
CA GLU A 71 -15.46 7.31 -12.32
C GLU A 71 -16.24 8.25 -13.26
N ILE A 72 -16.14 9.55 -12.97
CA ILE A 72 -16.65 10.66 -13.77
C ILE A 72 -15.46 11.53 -14.19
N LYS A 73 -14.80 11.13 -15.27
CA LYS A 73 -13.60 11.78 -15.82
C LYS A 73 -13.70 13.31 -15.95
N PRO A 74 -14.77 13.90 -16.52
CA PRO A 74 -14.84 15.36 -16.68
C PRO A 74 -14.80 16.13 -15.36
N LEU A 75 -15.26 15.51 -14.27
CA LEU A 75 -15.26 16.09 -12.93
C LEU A 75 -14.03 15.68 -12.10
N ARG A 76 -13.20 14.74 -12.61
CA ARG A 76 -12.12 14.10 -11.85
C ARG A 76 -12.65 13.51 -10.53
N SER A 77 -13.76 12.79 -10.62
CA SER A 77 -14.51 12.32 -9.46
C SER A 77 -14.88 10.86 -9.54
N GLN A 78 -15.31 10.31 -8.40
CA GLN A 78 -15.96 9.02 -8.32
C GLN A 78 -17.38 9.18 -7.78
N ILE A 79 -18.32 8.43 -8.38
CA ILE A 79 -19.64 8.23 -7.83
C ILE A 79 -19.70 6.85 -7.18
N ARG A 80 -20.31 6.77 -6.00
CA ARG A 80 -20.57 5.53 -5.26
C ARG A 80 -22.05 5.50 -4.90
N LEU A 81 -22.72 4.37 -5.16
CA LEU A 81 -24.14 4.16 -4.88
C LEU A 81 -24.32 2.87 -4.09
N GLY A 82 -24.97 2.92 -2.92
CA GLY A 82 -25.21 1.78 -2.05
C GLY A 82 -24.72 2.05 -0.63
N ASP A 83 -24.28 1.00 0.06
CA ASP A 83 -23.85 1.05 1.45
C ASP A 83 -22.39 1.47 1.55
N ASN A 84 -22.13 2.55 2.26
CA ASN A 84 -20.78 3.08 2.45
C ASN A 84 -20.68 3.93 3.71
N PHE A 85 -19.50 4.50 3.94
CA PHE A 85 -19.23 5.43 5.03
C PHE A 85 -18.84 6.80 4.48
N THR A 86 -19.19 7.87 5.19
CA THR A 86 -18.67 9.21 4.88
C THR A 86 -17.16 9.27 5.15
N SER A 87 -16.47 10.27 4.59
CA SER A 87 -15.00 10.31 4.58
C SER A 87 -14.33 10.31 5.96
N GLY A 88 -15.02 10.80 6.99
CA GLY A 88 -14.45 10.94 8.34
C GLY A 88 -13.40 12.05 8.48
N GLU A 89 -13.17 12.84 7.43
CA GLU A 89 -12.04 13.78 7.40
C GLU A 89 -12.32 15.07 8.18
N LEU A 90 -13.48 15.68 7.95
CA LEU A 90 -13.90 16.91 8.61
C LEU A 90 -14.91 16.65 9.72
N PHE A 91 -15.94 15.84 9.45
CA PHE A 91 -16.87 15.33 10.45
C PHE A 91 -16.55 13.87 10.82
N SER A 92 -17.10 13.39 11.94
CA SER A 92 -17.06 11.97 12.26
C SER A 92 -17.71 11.13 11.15
N SER A 93 -17.11 9.98 10.84
CA SER A 93 -17.62 9.08 9.81
C SER A 93 -18.94 8.45 10.25
N VAL A 94 -19.92 8.39 9.34
CA VAL A 94 -21.23 7.78 9.55
C VAL A 94 -21.49 6.76 8.44
N GLY A 95 -21.98 5.58 8.81
CA GLY A 95 -22.44 4.54 7.88
C GLY A 95 -23.79 4.91 7.28
N PHE A 96 -23.93 4.77 5.97
CA PHE A 96 -25.14 5.15 5.25
C PHE A 96 -25.40 4.28 4.02
N ARG A 97 -26.65 4.28 3.56
CA ARG A 97 -27.09 3.75 2.26
C ARG A 97 -27.53 4.91 1.38
N GLY A 98 -26.82 5.17 0.29
CA GLY A 98 -27.14 6.32 -0.56
C GLY A 98 -26.16 6.54 -1.70
N ILE A 99 -25.91 7.81 -2.03
CA ILE A 99 -25.05 8.23 -3.12
C ILE A 99 -23.97 9.17 -2.58
N THR A 100 -22.72 8.95 -2.97
CA THR A 100 -21.62 9.91 -2.79
C THR A 100 -21.01 10.26 -4.13
N ILE A 101 -20.70 11.53 -4.33
CA ILE A 101 -19.80 12.01 -5.39
C ILE A 101 -18.62 12.70 -4.70
N GLU A 102 -17.41 12.23 -4.96
CA GLU A 102 -16.19 12.78 -4.39
C GLU A 102 -15.15 13.07 -5.48
N SER A 103 -14.40 14.16 -5.34
CA SER A 103 -13.20 14.40 -6.14
C SER A 103 -12.14 13.34 -5.83
N ASP A 104 -11.39 12.91 -6.84
CA ASP A 104 -10.30 11.95 -6.70
C ASP A 104 -9.01 12.54 -7.23
N SER A 105 -8.10 12.87 -6.31
CA SER A 105 -6.80 13.48 -6.61
C SER A 105 -5.89 12.56 -7.43
N ARG A 106 -6.17 11.25 -7.50
CA ARG A 106 -5.41 10.31 -8.34
C ARG A 106 -5.61 10.52 -9.84
N PHE A 107 -6.61 11.32 -10.26
CA PHE A 107 -6.73 11.77 -11.65
C PHE A 107 -5.67 12.81 -12.02
N LEU A 108 -5.05 13.46 -11.03
CA LEU A 108 -3.94 14.37 -11.27
C LEU A 108 -2.70 13.56 -11.71
N PRO A 109 -1.84 14.13 -12.58
CA PRO A 109 -0.51 13.58 -12.84
C PRO A 109 0.23 13.21 -11.54
N GLY A 110 1.10 12.20 -11.57
CA GLY A 110 1.73 11.69 -10.34
C GLY A 110 2.58 12.73 -9.59
N ASP A 111 3.14 13.68 -10.33
CA ASP A 111 3.83 14.90 -9.87
C ASP A 111 2.88 15.98 -9.33
N ARG A 112 1.58 15.69 -9.29
CA ARG A 112 0.49 16.56 -8.84
C ARG A 112 -0.40 15.96 -7.76
N GLU A 113 -0.12 14.74 -7.32
CA GLU A 113 -0.82 14.09 -6.21
C GLU A 113 -0.33 14.62 -4.85
N GLY A 114 -1.22 14.64 -3.85
CA GLY A 114 -0.90 15.14 -2.51
C GLY A 114 -0.61 16.64 -2.48
N TYR A 115 -0.14 17.13 -1.33
CA TYR A 115 0.22 18.54 -1.18
C TYR A 115 1.68 18.76 -1.56
N ALA A 116 1.93 19.69 -2.50
CA ALA A 116 3.24 20.29 -2.73
C ALA A 116 3.06 21.77 -3.10
N PRO A 117 3.89 22.70 -2.61
CA PRO A 117 3.80 24.11 -2.97
C PRO A 117 4.02 24.33 -4.47
N VAL A 118 3.29 25.28 -5.05
CA VAL A 118 3.48 25.72 -6.44
C VAL A 118 4.49 26.85 -6.48
N ILE A 119 5.64 26.64 -7.11
CA ILE A 119 6.72 27.62 -7.13
C ILE A 119 6.44 28.64 -8.23
N ARG A 120 6.28 29.90 -7.84
CA ARG A 120 6.11 31.04 -8.75
C ARG A 120 7.33 31.95 -8.65
N GLY A 121 7.70 32.57 -9.76
CA GLY A 121 8.82 33.51 -9.82
C GLY A 121 8.85 34.28 -11.14
N ILE A 122 9.77 35.25 -11.24
CA ILE A 122 9.99 36.05 -12.46
C ILE A 122 11.45 35.89 -12.86
N ALA A 123 11.69 35.36 -14.05
CA ALA A 123 13.00 35.31 -14.66
C ALA A 123 13.24 36.58 -15.50
N LYS A 124 14.31 37.33 -15.22
CA LYS A 124 14.67 38.52 -16.01
C LYS A 124 15.27 38.17 -17.37
N THR A 125 15.94 37.03 -17.44
CA THR A 125 16.64 36.50 -18.61
C THR A 125 16.28 35.03 -18.80
N LYS A 126 16.89 34.33 -19.78
CA LYS A 126 16.75 32.88 -19.86
C LYS A 126 17.43 32.29 -18.64
N SER A 127 16.67 31.61 -17.78
CA SER A 127 17.15 31.16 -16.47
C SER A 127 17.00 29.66 -16.30
N VAL A 128 17.87 29.07 -15.48
CA VAL A 128 17.69 27.71 -14.95
C VAL A 128 17.13 27.85 -13.53
N VAL A 129 15.98 27.25 -13.29
CA VAL A 129 15.35 27.17 -11.96
C VAL A 129 15.70 25.82 -11.37
N THR A 130 16.44 25.82 -10.27
CA THR A 130 16.82 24.61 -9.52
C THR A 130 16.12 24.63 -8.17
N ILE A 131 15.38 23.58 -7.86
CA ILE A 131 14.63 23.42 -6.61
C ILE A 131 15.33 22.37 -5.78
N ARG A 132 15.77 22.76 -4.58
CA ARG A 132 16.47 21.89 -3.64
C ARG A 132 15.65 21.67 -2.37
N GLN A 133 15.76 20.48 -1.81
CA GLN A 133 15.27 20.16 -0.48
C GLN A 133 16.38 19.42 0.25
N ASN A 134 16.75 19.91 1.44
CA ASN A 134 17.85 19.34 2.23
C ASN A 134 19.16 19.18 1.45
N GLY A 135 19.47 20.11 0.55
CA GLY A 135 20.67 20.09 -0.29
C GLY A 135 20.58 19.20 -1.53
N PHE A 136 19.58 18.33 -1.65
CA PHE A 136 19.35 17.52 -2.84
C PHE A 136 18.53 18.30 -3.88
N VAL A 137 18.90 18.21 -5.14
CA VAL A 137 18.13 18.78 -6.26
C VAL A 137 16.92 17.89 -6.51
N LEU A 138 15.72 18.42 -6.26
CA LEU A 138 14.46 17.71 -6.52
C LEU A 138 13.97 17.93 -7.95
N TYR A 139 14.19 19.12 -8.50
CA TYR A 139 13.68 19.50 -9.80
C TYR A 139 14.57 20.59 -10.42
N GLU A 140 14.76 20.54 -11.74
CA GLU A 140 15.49 21.56 -12.48
C GLU A 140 14.83 21.78 -13.85
N LYS A 141 14.56 23.04 -14.20
CA LYS A 141 13.94 23.40 -15.49
C LYS A 141 14.48 24.73 -16.00
N THR A 142 14.71 24.80 -17.31
CA THR A 142 15.04 26.07 -17.98
C THR A 142 13.74 26.83 -18.29
N VAL A 143 13.67 28.09 -17.89
CA VAL A 143 12.54 29.00 -18.12
C VAL A 143 12.95 30.17 -19.02
N PHE A 144 12.01 30.67 -19.80
CA PHE A 144 12.19 31.88 -20.61
C PHE A 144 12.06 33.15 -19.75
N PRO A 145 12.55 34.32 -20.21
CA PRO A 145 12.32 35.59 -19.54
C PRO A 145 10.81 35.84 -19.36
N GLY A 146 10.40 36.19 -18.14
CA GLY A 146 9.00 36.40 -17.76
C GLY A 146 8.60 35.66 -16.49
N GLU A 147 7.32 35.70 -16.17
CA GLU A 147 6.74 34.91 -15.09
C GLU A 147 6.80 33.42 -15.42
N PHE A 148 7.14 32.60 -14.44
CA PHE A 148 7.10 31.15 -14.53
C PHE A 148 6.35 30.56 -13.33
N THR A 149 5.77 29.38 -13.54
CA THR A 149 5.13 28.57 -12.50
C THR A 149 5.59 27.13 -12.64
N ILE A 150 5.97 26.50 -11.53
CA ILE A 150 6.34 25.09 -11.44
C ILE A 150 5.40 24.45 -10.42
N ASP A 151 4.49 23.61 -10.93
CA ASP A 151 3.50 22.85 -10.16
C ASP A 151 3.73 21.32 -10.26
N GLU A 152 4.79 20.91 -10.96
CA GLU A 152 5.23 19.52 -11.23
C GLU A 152 6.20 19.02 -10.14
N LEU A 153 5.76 19.01 -8.88
CA LEU A 153 6.56 18.52 -7.75
C LEU A 153 5.84 17.38 -7.03
N ASN A 154 6.51 16.23 -6.89
CA ASN A 154 5.99 15.11 -6.10
C ASN A 154 5.84 15.52 -4.63
N ASP A 155 4.76 15.06 -3.97
CA ASP A 155 4.65 15.11 -2.52
C ASP A 155 5.70 14.14 -1.93
N THR A 156 6.74 14.68 -1.29
CA THR A 156 7.79 13.82 -0.73
C THR A 156 7.37 13.19 0.58
N SER A 157 6.15 13.42 1.11
CA SER A 157 5.58 12.89 2.37
C SER A 157 6.35 13.25 3.65
N TYR A 158 7.64 13.52 3.54
CA TYR A 158 8.56 13.86 4.60
C TYR A 158 8.62 15.36 4.86
N GLY A 159 7.98 16.21 4.04
CA GLY A 159 7.98 17.69 4.11
C GLY A 159 9.34 18.34 3.79
N GLY A 160 9.44 19.65 4.00
CA GLY A 160 10.68 20.40 4.23
C GLY A 160 10.92 21.57 3.30
N ASP A 161 11.38 22.70 3.85
CA ASP A 161 11.58 23.95 3.13
C ASP A 161 12.31 23.74 1.79
N LEU A 162 11.68 24.18 0.71
CA LEU A 162 12.22 24.12 -0.64
C LEU A 162 13.06 25.37 -0.89
N SER A 163 14.35 25.20 -1.14
CA SER A 163 15.23 26.27 -1.59
C SER A 163 15.17 26.37 -3.10
N VAL A 164 14.73 27.51 -3.62
CA VAL A 164 14.60 27.78 -5.05
C VAL A 164 15.71 28.73 -5.46
N THR A 165 16.56 28.29 -6.39
CA THR A 165 17.59 29.11 -7.03
C THR A 165 17.20 29.36 -8.48
N VAL A 166 17.12 30.63 -8.89
CA VAL A 166 16.90 31.05 -10.28
C VAL A 166 18.19 31.67 -10.80
N ALA A 167 18.92 30.93 -11.64
CA ALA A 167 20.19 31.37 -12.21
C ALA A 167 19.97 31.91 -13.64
N GLY A 168 20.13 33.22 -13.83
CA GLY A 168 20.01 33.87 -15.13
C GLY A 168 21.24 33.73 -16.02
N SER A 169 21.04 33.83 -17.33
CA SER A 169 22.13 33.80 -18.31
C SER A 169 23.09 35.00 -18.21
N ASP A 170 22.68 36.05 -17.50
CA ASP A 170 23.44 37.23 -17.12
C ASP A 170 24.35 37.01 -15.89
N GLY A 171 24.36 35.80 -15.33
CA GLY A 171 25.19 35.42 -14.18
C GLY A 171 24.62 35.84 -12.83
N GLN A 172 23.48 36.53 -12.79
CA GLN A 172 22.77 36.82 -11.54
C GLN A 172 21.97 35.60 -11.07
N THR A 173 22.03 35.33 -9.77
CA THR A 173 21.23 34.29 -9.10
C THR A 173 20.25 34.93 -8.13
N GLN A 174 19.02 34.42 -8.10
CA GLN A 174 18.02 34.77 -7.09
C GLN A 174 17.71 33.53 -6.27
N GLU A 175 17.72 33.65 -4.94
CA GLU A 175 17.43 32.54 -4.05
C GLU A 175 16.32 32.91 -3.07
N TYR A 176 15.36 32.01 -2.89
CA TYR A 176 14.27 32.17 -1.93
C TYR A 176 13.78 30.81 -1.43
N ILE A 177 13.16 30.82 -0.24
CA ILE A 177 12.67 29.61 0.42
C ILE A 177 11.15 29.54 0.33
N VAL A 178 10.63 28.38 -0.06
CA VAL A 178 9.21 28.05 -0.04
C VAL A 178 8.99 27.01 1.07
N PRO A 179 8.32 27.36 2.17
CA PRO A 179 8.00 26.42 3.23
C PRO A 179 7.16 25.25 2.70
N TYR A 180 7.44 24.05 3.19
CA TYR A 180 6.69 22.86 2.84
C TYR A 180 6.56 21.95 4.04
N ASN A 181 5.33 21.63 4.42
CA ASN A 181 5.00 20.64 5.44
C ASN A 181 3.75 19.91 4.96
N SER A 182 3.76 18.58 4.96
CA SER A 182 2.68 17.72 4.47
C SER A 182 1.82 17.19 5.62
N SER A 183 0.87 18.00 6.09
CA SER A 183 -0.30 17.59 6.89
C SER A 183 -1.15 18.82 7.27
N GLY A 184 -2.40 18.61 7.72
CA GLY A 184 -3.31 19.69 8.17
C GLY A 184 -4.39 20.08 7.14
N HIS A 185 -4.94 19.11 6.41
CA HIS A 185 -5.95 19.32 5.35
C HIS A 185 -5.50 20.27 4.24
N LEU A 186 -4.19 20.35 3.97
CA LEU A 186 -3.61 21.21 2.93
C LEU A 186 -3.88 20.64 1.53
N VAL A 187 -4.31 21.51 0.62
CA VAL A 187 -4.59 21.20 -0.79
C VAL A 187 -3.71 22.10 -1.65
N ARG A 188 -3.29 21.62 -2.82
CA ARG A 188 -2.44 22.41 -3.71
C ARG A 188 -3.13 23.73 -4.13
N PRO A 189 -2.37 24.82 -4.31
CA PRO A 189 -2.88 26.08 -4.81
C PRO A 189 -3.69 25.92 -6.10
N GLY A 190 -4.93 26.42 -6.10
CA GLY A 190 -5.86 26.35 -7.22
C GLY A 190 -6.65 25.04 -7.32
N GLU A 191 -6.26 23.99 -6.59
CA GLU A 191 -7.00 22.72 -6.58
C GLU A 191 -8.22 22.81 -5.64
N PHE A 192 -9.22 22.00 -5.97
CA PHE A 192 -10.49 21.96 -5.26
C PHE A 192 -10.86 20.50 -4.99
N GLU A 193 -10.98 20.16 -3.71
CA GLU A 193 -11.46 18.84 -3.29
C GLU A 193 -12.87 18.98 -2.73
N TYR A 194 -13.74 18.04 -3.06
CA TYR A 194 -15.11 18.04 -2.57
C TYR A 194 -15.64 16.63 -2.37
N SER A 195 -16.60 16.51 -1.45
CA SER A 195 -17.41 15.31 -1.27
C SER A 195 -18.85 15.73 -1.02
N ALA A 196 -19.79 15.13 -1.73
CA ALA A 196 -21.21 15.32 -1.52
C ALA A 196 -21.87 13.96 -1.33
N THR A 197 -22.47 13.75 -0.18
CA THR A 197 -23.14 12.50 0.22
C THR A 197 -24.59 12.77 0.54
N LEU A 198 -25.47 11.85 0.14
CA LEU A 198 -26.89 11.89 0.39
C LEU A 198 -27.41 10.47 0.59
N GLY A 199 -28.08 10.18 1.71
CA GLY A 199 -28.57 8.83 1.99
C GLY A 199 -29.20 8.65 3.36
N GLU A 200 -29.60 7.42 3.66
CA GLU A 200 -30.16 7.02 4.94
C GLU A 200 -29.05 6.47 5.84
N VAL A 201 -29.03 6.87 7.11
CA VAL A 201 -28.13 6.29 8.11
C VAL A 201 -28.38 4.77 8.23
N ARG A 202 -27.31 4.01 8.43
CA ARG A 202 -27.36 2.56 8.62
C ARG A 202 -26.95 2.16 10.04
N ASP A 203 -27.35 0.94 10.41
CA ASP A 203 -26.89 0.23 11.61
C ASP A 203 -27.18 0.96 12.93
N ASN A 204 -28.23 1.79 12.94
CA ASN A 204 -28.77 2.50 14.11
C ASN A 204 -30.26 2.19 14.31
N THR A 205 -30.76 2.39 15.53
CA THR A 205 -32.19 2.20 15.86
C THR A 205 -33.08 3.12 15.02
N ASP A 206 -32.63 4.37 14.84
CA ASP A 206 -33.21 5.33 13.91
C ASP A 206 -32.32 5.44 12.67
N THR A 207 -32.94 5.45 11.49
CA THR A 207 -32.24 5.53 10.19
C THR A 207 -32.61 6.81 9.43
N PRO A 208 -32.30 8.02 9.97
CA PRO A 208 -32.72 9.25 9.33
C PRO A 208 -32.02 9.45 7.98
N PHE A 209 -32.74 10.08 7.06
CA PHE A 209 -32.13 10.58 5.84
C PHE A 209 -31.25 11.80 6.16
N PHE A 210 -30.06 11.88 5.56
CA PHE A 210 -29.14 13.00 5.75
C PHE A 210 -28.39 13.35 4.47
N GLY A 211 -27.83 14.55 4.45
CA GLY A 211 -26.89 15.02 3.45
C GLY A 211 -25.64 15.62 4.10
N GLU A 212 -24.49 15.37 3.48
CA GLU A 212 -23.19 15.94 3.85
C GLU A 212 -22.56 16.57 2.60
N VAL A 213 -22.02 17.78 2.74
CA VAL A 213 -21.18 18.40 1.72
C VAL A 213 -19.91 18.91 2.38
N LEU A 214 -18.76 18.49 1.85
CA LEU A 214 -17.43 18.91 2.25
C LEU A 214 -16.74 19.60 1.08
N LEU A 215 -16.08 20.71 1.35
CA LEU A 215 -15.34 21.48 0.35
C LEU A 215 -13.98 21.88 0.92
N LYS A 216 -12.94 21.78 0.09
CA LYS A 216 -11.61 22.32 0.37
C LYS A 216 -11.07 23.03 -0.85
N HIS A 217 -10.35 24.11 -0.60
CA HIS A 217 -9.72 24.89 -1.64
C HIS A 217 -8.33 25.34 -1.22
N GLY A 218 -7.32 24.94 -1.98
CA GLY A 218 -5.97 25.47 -1.82
C GLY A 218 -5.92 26.89 -2.37
N VAL A 219 -5.97 27.91 -1.51
CA VAL A 219 -5.99 29.31 -1.93
C VAL A 219 -4.63 29.73 -2.49
N ASN A 220 -3.55 29.35 -1.79
CA ASN A 220 -2.17 29.61 -2.18
C ASN A 220 -1.21 28.62 -1.48
N ASN A 221 0.11 28.81 -1.64
CA ASN A 221 1.13 27.92 -1.05
C ASN A 221 1.11 27.87 0.49
N TYR A 222 0.43 28.79 1.14
CA TYR A 222 0.46 28.95 2.58
C TYR A 222 -0.92 28.77 3.20
N LEU A 223 -2.01 28.77 2.42
CA LEU A 223 -3.37 28.79 2.92
C LEU A 223 -4.25 27.82 2.11
N THR A 224 -4.87 26.89 2.82
CA THR A 224 -6.01 26.10 2.35
C THR A 224 -7.21 26.42 3.23
N THR A 225 -8.36 26.69 2.63
CA THR A 225 -9.62 26.88 3.37
C THR A 225 -10.50 25.66 3.16
N TYR A 226 -11.19 25.23 4.19
CA TYR A 226 -12.10 24.10 4.09
C TYR A 226 -13.34 24.31 4.95
N GLY A 227 -14.41 23.61 4.61
CA GLY A 227 -15.65 23.66 5.35
C GLY A 227 -16.57 22.52 4.98
N GLY A 228 -17.61 22.35 5.78
CA GLY A 228 -18.61 21.33 5.51
C GLY A 228 -19.93 21.63 6.18
N ILE A 229 -20.98 21.01 5.65
CA ILE A 229 -22.32 21.04 6.24
C ILE A 229 -22.85 19.61 6.32
N GLN A 230 -23.56 19.31 7.42
CA GLN A 230 -24.33 18.08 7.60
C GLN A 230 -25.76 18.45 8.02
N LEU A 231 -26.75 17.85 7.37
CA LEU A 231 -28.16 18.08 7.63
C LEU A 231 -28.89 16.75 7.66
N ALA A 232 -29.66 16.48 8.71
CA ALA A 232 -30.56 15.33 8.80
C ALA A 232 -32.04 15.75 8.67
N GLU A 233 -32.87 14.80 8.26
CA GLU A 233 -34.32 14.96 8.09
C GLU A 233 -35.01 15.46 9.36
N GLY A 234 -36.18 16.08 9.20
CA GLY A 234 -36.98 16.56 10.34
C GLY A 234 -36.33 17.70 11.13
N SER A 235 -35.25 18.29 10.62
CA SER A 235 -34.36 19.21 11.34
C SER A 235 -33.72 18.61 12.59
N MET A 236 -33.72 17.29 12.77
CA MET A 236 -33.23 16.63 13.99
C MET A 236 -31.73 16.86 14.23
N TYR A 237 -30.96 17.11 13.19
CA TYR A 237 -29.53 17.43 13.29
C TYR A 237 -29.09 18.41 12.21
N LYS A 238 -28.30 19.41 12.58
CA LYS A 238 -27.64 20.35 11.68
C LYS A 238 -26.24 20.66 12.20
N SER A 239 -25.25 20.58 11.33
CA SER A 239 -23.87 20.93 11.67
C SER A 239 -23.20 21.69 10.54
N ALA A 240 -22.36 22.64 10.91
CA ALA A 240 -21.56 23.44 10.00
C ALA A 240 -20.13 23.56 10.54
N LEU A 241 -19.16 23.35 9.66
CA LEU A 241 -17.74 23.42 9.96
C LEU A 241 -17.08 24.42 9.04
N LEU A 242 -16.19 25.23 9.61
CA LEU A 242 -15.31 26.13 8.86
C LEU A 242 -13.90 26.06 9.44
N GLY A 243 -12.91 25.93 8.55
CA GLY A 243 -11.53 25.78 8.93
C GLY A 243 -10.54 26.31 7.91
N SER A 244 -9.28 26.39 8.33
CA SER A 244 -8.17 26.77 7.48
C SER A 244 -6.90 26.04 7.92
N GLY A 245 -6.14 25.57 6.93
CA GLY A 245 -4.80 25.02 7.08
C GLY A 245 -3.78 26.01 6.55
N PHE A 246 -2.69 26.20 7.30
CA PHE A 246 -1.58 27.05 6.95
C PHE A 246 -0.29 26.25 6.84
N SER A 247 0.45 26.39 5.75
CA SER A 247 1.81 25.84 5.61
C SER A 247 2.81 26.96 5.80
N THR A 248 3.56 26.96 6.89
CA THR A 248 4.54 28.02 7.20
C THR A 248 5.93 27.45 7.43
N SER A 249 6.96 28.30 7.48
CA SER A 249 8.32 27.85 7.84
C SER A 249 8.37 27.29 9.27
N LEU A 250 7.48 27.72 10.16
CA LEU A 250 7.37 27.19 11.51
C LEU A 250 6.67 25.82 11.56
N GLY A 251 5.90 25.44 10.54
CA GLY A 251 5.17 24.17 10.45
C GLY A 251 3.83 24.32 9.74
N ALA A 252 3.15 23.19 9.54
CA ALA A 252 1.75 23.18 9.14
C ALA A 252 0.86 23.35 10.38
N ILE A 253 -0.11 24.25 10.31
CA ILE A 253 -1.11 24.50 11.35
C ILE A 253 -2.49 24.41 10.72
N SER A 254 -3.39 23.56 11.21
CA SER A 254 -4.80 23.63 10.83
C SER A 254 -5.66 23.98 12.04
N MET A 255 -6.69 24.78 11.81
CA MET A 255 -7.69 25.11 12.82
C MET A 255 -9.07 25.11 12.18
N ASP A 256 -10.03 24.48 12.85
CA ASP A 256 -11.43 24.52 12.48
C ASP A 256 -12.35 24.63 13.68
N ALA A 257 -13.52 25.21 13.43
CA ALA A 257 -14.62 25.31 14.36
C ALA A 257 -15.83 24.61 13.75
N THR A 258 -16.47 23.77 14.55
CA THR A 258 -17.69 23.06 14.20
C THR A 258 -18.80 23.51 15.12
N TYR A 259 -19.90 23.99 14.56
CA TYR A 259 -21.15 24.21 15.27
C TYR A 259 -22.09 23.05 14.97
N ALA A 260 -22.73 22.49 16.00
CA ALA A 260 -23.76 21.48 15.84
C ALA A 260 -24.99 21.82 16.67
N LYS A 261 -26.16 21.52 16.13
CA LYS A 261 -27.45 21.61 16.77
C LYS A 261 -28.23 20.32 16.52
N ALA A 262 -28.69 19.69 17.59
CA ALA A 262 -29.41 18.44 17.58
C ALA A 262 -30.70 18.53 18.40
N TYR A 263 -31.69 17.71 18.06
CA TYR A 263 -32.92 17.53 18.83
C TYR A 263 -32.88 16.15 19.47
N ASP A 264 -32.54 16.11 20.77
CA ASP A 264 -32.42 14.90 21.58
C ASP A 264 -33.60 14.84 22.56
N ASN A 265 -34.43 13.81 22.49
CA ASN A 265 -35.61 13.63 23.37
C ASN A 265 -36.53 14.87 23.47
N ASP A 266 -36.87 15.48 22.32
CA ASP A 266 -37.63 16.75 22.21
C ASP A 266 -36.94 17.99 22.84
N ILE A 267 -35.68 17.87 23.25
CA ILE A 267 -34.85 18.96 23.76
C ILE A 267 -33.87 19.38 22.67
N GLU A 268 -33.89 20.68 22.38
CA GLU A 268 -32.91 21.29 21.49
C GLU A 268 -31.59 21.49 22.24
N VAL A 269 -30.51 20.91 21.70
CA VAL A 269 -29.15 21.07 22.22
C VAL A 269 -28.25 21.62 21.13
N GLU A 270 -27.36 22.53 21.51
CA GLU A 270 -26.38 23.12 20.60
C GLU A 270 -25.01 23.24 21.25
N GLY A 271 -23.96 23.25 20.45
CA GLY A 271 -22.61 23.47 20.96
C GLY A 271 -21.58 23.61 19.86
N TYR A 272 -20.37 23.91 20.29
CA TYR A 272 -19.21 24.13 19.44
C TYR A 272 -18.08 23.16 19.81
N ARG A 273 -17.36 22.72 18.78
CA ARG A 273 -16.09 22.02 18.91
C ARG A 273 -15.02 22.82 18.18
N LEU A 274 -13.86 22.96 18.79
CA LEU A 274 -12.67 23.44 18.08
C LEU A 274 -11.74 22.26 17.83
N ARG A 275 -11.02 22.30 16.71
CA ARG A 275 -9.96 21.35 16.40
C ARG A 275 -8.76 22.12 15.87
N GLY A 276 -7.59 21.86 16.44
CA GLY A 276 -6.31 22.41 16.03
C GLY A 276 -5.31 21.29 15.81
N THR A 277 -4.55 21.37 14.72
CA THR A 277 -3.39 20.49 14.50
C THR A 277 -2.16 21.31 14.19
N TYR A 278 -1.02 20.86 14.66
CA TYR A 278 0.28 21.38 14.29
C TYR A 278 1.19 20.22 13.91
N THR A 279 1.92 20.36 12.81
CA THR A 279 2.93 19.38 12.40
C THR A 279 4.16 20.09 11.88
N LYS A 280 5.33 19.65 12.34
CA LYS A 280 6.60 20.14 11.82
C LYS A 280 7.62 19.02 11.72
N ASN A 281 8.28 18.98 10.58
CA ASN A 281 9.44 18.15 10.33
C ASN A 281 10.69 19.05 10.30
N PHE A 282 11.65 18.77 11.19
CA PHE A 282 12.94 19.43 11.35
C PHE A 282 14.03 18.54 10.76
N TYR A 283 14.46 18.81 9.52
CA TYR A 283 15.46 17.98 8.84
C TYR A 283 16.85 18.09 9.44
N THR A 284 17.23 19.27 9.88
CA THR A 284 18.56 19.52 10.47
C THR A 284 18.80 18.65 11.71
N THR A 285 17.73 18.35 12.45
CA THR A 285 17.77 17.51 13.65
C THR A 285 17.10 16.14 13.46
N GLY A 286 16.61 15.81 12.25
CA GLY A 286 15.85 14.59 11.97
C GLY A 286 14.62 14.40 12.86
N SER A 287 13.96 15.48 13.27
CA SER A 287 12.84 15.44 14.24
C SER A 287 11.49 15.70 13.58
N GLN A 288 10.46 14.92 13.90
CA GLN A 288 9.08 15.08 13.47
C GLN A 288 8.20 15.30 14.69
N ILE A 289 7.40 16.37 14.68
CA ILE A 289 6.50 16.75 15.77
C ILE A 289 5.07 16.83 15.23
N TYR A 290 4.13 16.23 15.95
CA TYR A 290 2.70 16.35 15.75
C TYR A 290 2.03 16.74 17.07
N ILE A 291 1.11 17.70 17.01
CA ILE A 291 0.27 18.10 18.13
C ILE A 291 -1.17 18.22 17.62
N GLY A 292 -2.09 17.51 18.25
CA GLY A 292 -3.53 17.61 18.04
C GLY A 292 -4.20 18.15 19.29
N PHE A 293 -5.17 19.04 19.11
CA PHE A 293 -5.96 19.60 20.21
C PHE A 293 -7.42 19.72 19.78
N SER A 294 -8.34 19.12 20.53
CA SER A 294 -9.77 19.13 20.22
C SER A 294 -10.62 19.35 21.48
N PRO A 295 -10.84 20.60 21.92
CA PRO A 295 -11.79 20.88 22.99
C PRO A 295 -13.23 20.94 22.45
N TYR A 296 -14.14 20.36 23.22
CA TYR A 296 -15.59 20.48 23.06
C TYR A 296 -16.04 21.57 24.02
N ILE A 297 -16.40 22.74 23.49
CA ILE A 297 -16.58 23.97 24.27
C ILE A 297 -17.78 23.84 25.20
N GLU A 298 -18.89 23.34 24.68
CA GLU A 298 -20.10 23.03 25.43
C GLU A 298 -20.34 21.52 25.52
N GLU A 299 -20.77 21.05 26.68
CA GLU A 299 -21.20 19.66 26.91
C GLU A 299 -22.38 19.24 26.01
N SER A 300 -23.19 20.21 25.60
CA SER A 300 -24.33 20.03 24.71
C SER A 300 -23.94 19.79 23.24
N TYR A 301 -22.66 19.92 22.86
CA TYR A 301 -22.21 19.56 21.53
C TYR A 301 -22.36 18.05 21.28
N PHE A 302 -22.91 17.70 20.11
CA PHE A 302 -22.90 16.34 19.59
C PHE A 302 -22.37 16.31 18.16
N SER A 303 -21.42 15.42 17.88
CA SER A 303 -21.15 15.01 16.51
C SER A 303 -22.36 14.22 15.97
N PHE A 304 -22.54 14.14 14.65
CA PHE A 304 -23.68 13.40 14.11
C PHE A 304 -23.65 11.92 14.51
N SER A 305 -22.48 11.27 14.50
CA SER A 305 -22.30 9.90 15.02
C SER A 305 -22.74 9.81 16.48
N ASN A 306 -22.22 10.69 17.34
CA ASN A 306 -22.55 10.67 18.77
C ASN A 306 -24.04 10.90 19.04
N PHE A 307 -24.72 11.69 18.20
CA PHE A 307 -26.16 11.93 18.29
C PHE A 307 -26.98 10.70 17.89
N LEU A 308 -26.49 9.91 16.92
CA LEU A 308 -27.13 8.64 16.55
C LEU A 308 -26.90 7.58 17.64
N ASP A 309 -25.72 7.60 18.27
CA ASP A 309 -25.30 6.63 19.29
C ASP A 309 -25.81 6.99 20.71
N SER A 310 -26.33 8.21 20.95
CA SER A 310 -26.68 8.71 22.29
C SER A 310 -27.82 7.95 22.99
N VAL A 311 -28.43 6.99 22.31
CA VAL A 311 -29.45 6.08 22.86
C VAL A 311 -28.81 4.91 23.64
N GLU A 312 -27.49 4.70 23.52
CA GLU A 312 -26.79 3.61 24.23
C GLU A 312 -26.43 3.95 25.70
N PRO A 313 -26.73 3.06 26.68
CA PRO A 313 -26.32 3.25 28.06
C PRO A 313 -24.79 3.27 28.22
N GLY A 314 -24.24 4.31 28.85
CA GLY A 314 -22.80 4.42 29.15
C GLY A 314 -21.99 5.31 28.21
N PHE A 315 -22.65 6.09 27.35
CA PHE A 315 -21.98 7.05 26.48
C PHE A 315 -21.33 8.19 27.29
N PHE A 316 -20.00 8.24 27.33
CA PHE A 316 -19.26 9.37 27.93
C PHE A 316 -18.87 10.38 26.87
N LYS A 317 -19.25 11.65 27.09
CA LYS A 317 -18.91 12.75 26.19
C LYS A 317 -17.48 13.21 26.43
N GLU A 318 -16.65 13.22 25.40
CA GLU A 318 -15.34 13.85 25.46
C GLU A 318 -15.48 15.36 25.71
N LYS A 319 -14.66 15.89 26.61
CA LYS A 319 -14.56 17.32 26.94
C LYS A 319 -13.37 17.97 26.24
N ARG A 320 -12.24 17.29 26.23
CA ARG A 320 -11.07 17.71 25.46
C ARG A 320 -10.22 16.50 25.13
N ARG A 321 -9.51 16.56 24.00
CA ARG A 321 -8.46 15.62 23.64
C ARG A 321 -7.19 16.35 23.23
N ILE A 322 -6.04 15.87 23.69
CA ILE A 322 -4.72 16.36 23.32
C ILE A 322 -3.89 15.16 22.88
N ASP A 323 -3.37 15.22 21.67
CA ASP A 323 -2.48 14.20 21.12
C ASP A 323 -1.11 14.84 20.87
N PHE A 324 -0.03 14.18 21.26
CA PHE A 324 1.34 14.61 21.04
C PHE A 324 2.17 13.44 20.50
N SER A 325 2.93 13.70 19.44
CA SER A 325 3.91 12.74 18.92
C SER A 325 5.20 13.46 18.56
N LEU A 326 6.33 12.85 18.96
CA LEU A 326 7.68 13.28 18.62
C LEU A 326 8.45 12.04 18.16
N SER A 327 9.09 12.12 17.00
CA SER A 327 10.08 11.14 16.56
C SER A 327 11.36 11.89 16.22
N GLN A 328 12.49 11.52 16.82
CA GLN A 328 13.77 12.21 16.65
C GLN A 328 14.88 11.22 16.38
N SER A 329 15.44 11.28 15.17
CA SER A 329 16.70 10.60 14.84
C SER A 329 17.87 11.40 15.43
N LEU A 330 18.61 10.82 16.38
CA LEU A 330 19.75 11.48 17.00
C LEU A 330 20.97 11.47 16.04
N PRO A 331 21.79 12.55 16.02
CA PRO A 331 22.98 12.62 15.17
C PRO A 331 23.98 11.48 15.41
N ASN A 332 24.91 11.30 14.47
CA ASN A 332 26.06 10.39 14.63
C ASN A 332 25.68 8.94 15.01
N GLN A 333 24.52 8.45 14.57
CA GLN A 333 24.03 7.11 14.89
C GLN A 333 23.82 6.89 16.40
N TYR A 334 23.50 7.95 17.15
CA TYR A 334 23.12 7.83 18.56
C TYR A 334 21.68 7.30 18.76
N GLY A 335 21.04 6.78 17.72
CA GLY A 335 19.75 6.09 17.81
C GLY A 335 18.54 6.95 17.49
N LEU A 336 17.35 6.41 17.76
CA LEU A 336 16.05 7.00 17.53
C LEU A 336 15.32 7.15 18.87
N PHE A 337 14.79 8.35 19.12
CA PHE A 337 13.97 8.66 20.28
C PHE A 337 12.53 8.93 19.84
N ASN A 338 11.55 8.32 20.48
CA ASN A 338 10.13 8.53 20.18
C ASN A 338 9.32 8.80 21.44
N ILE A 339 8.35 9.71 21.33
CA ILE A 339 7.32 9.96 22.33
C ILE A 339 5.98 9.94 21.61
N ASN A 340 5.02 9.23 22.17
CA ASN A 340 3.61 9.35 21.83
C ASN A 340 2.84 9.55 23.14
N ALA A 341 1.94 10.52 23.19
CA ALA A 341 1.10 10.78 24.34
C ALA A 341 -0.29 11.21 23.88
N SER A 342 -1.32 10.73 24.56
CA SER A 342 -2.71 11.12 24.36
C SER A 342 -3.35 11.32 25.73
N TYR A 343 -4.04 12.45 25.86
CA TYR A 343 -4.79 12.83 27.04
C TYR A 343 -6.22 13.15 26.63
N SER A 344 -7.19 12.60 27.33
CA SER A 344 -8.61 12.89 27.09
C SER A 344 -9.35 13.10 28.40
N ASP A 345 -10.15 14.17 28.46
CA ASP A 345 -11.11 14.39 29.54
C ASP A 345 -12.51 14.03 29.06
N ARG A 346 -13.38 13.68 29.99
CA ARG A 346 -14.80 13.48 29.74
C ARG A 346 -15.65 14.45 30.56
N TRP A 347 -16.84 14.76 30.07
CA TRP A 347 -17.87 15.45 30.85
C TRP A 347 -18.50 14.47 31.84
N ASN A 348 -18.87 14.97 33.02
CA ASN A 348 -19.52 14.22 34.10
C ASN A 348 -18.79 12.95 34.58
N SER A 349 -17.47 12.92 34.40
CA SER A 349 -16.59 11.89 34.95
C SER A 349 -15.30 12.57 35.42
N ASP A 350 -14.81 12.13 36.59
CA ASP A 350 -13.49 12.51 37.09
C ASP A 350 -12.39 11.64 36.45
N ASP A 351 -12.76 10.68 35.59
CA ASP A 351 -11.83 9.81 34.87
C ASP A 351 -11.27 10.53 33.64
N SER A 352 -9.96 10.68 33.63
CA SER A 352 -9.19 10.98 32.43
C SER A 352 -8.84 9.69 31.69
N GLY A 353 -8.59 9.79 30.38
CA GLY A 353 -7.89 8.75 29.63
C GLY A 353 -6.49 9.24 29.33
N GLU A 354 -5.51 8.78 30.10
CA GLU A 354 -4.09 9.08 29.88
C GLU A 354 -3.37 7.88 29.27
N SER A 355 -2.64 8.13 28.18
CA SER A 355 -1.72 7.14 27.61
C SER A 355 -0.45 7.83 27.14
N TYR A 356 0.69 7.23 27.43
CA TYR A 356 1.96 7.67 26.88
C TYR A 356 2.88 6.50 26.61
N ARG A 357 3.77 6.67 25.62
CA ARG A 357 4.85 5.75 25.31
C ARG A 357 6.08 6.56 24.90
N VAL A 358 7.16 6.38 25.66
CA VAL A 358 8.48 6.91 25.36
C VAL A 358 9.36 5.72 24.98
N SER A 359 10.10 5.82 23.88
CA SER A 359 11.05 4.78 23.49
C SER A 359 12.35 5.38 22.97
N TYR A 360 13.43 4.65 23.23
CA TYR A 360 14.76 4.91 22.70
C TYR A 360 15.30 3.61 22.14
N SER A 361 15.66 3.61 20.86
CA SER A 361 16.28 2.47 20.22
C SER A 361 17.58 2.85 19.55
N ASN A 362 18.57 1.97 19.62
CA ASN A 362 19.84 2.17 18.96
C ASN A 362 20.49 0.81 18.67
N GLN A 363 21.62 0.85 17.95
CA GLN A 363 22.41 -0.30 17.59
C GLN A 363 23.81 -0.17 18.21
N LEU A 364 24.28 -1.25 18.84
CA LEU A 364 25.62 -1.38 19.39
C LEU A 364 26.31 -2.59 18.73
N GLY A 365 27.18 -2.34 17.75
CA GLY A 365 27.73 -3.40 16.92
C GLY A 365 26.62 -4.08 16.10
N ASP A 366 26.50 -5.39 16.19
CA ASP A 366 25.41 -6.14 15.54
C ASP A 366 24.13 -6.20 16.42
N ILE A 367 24.20 -5.77 17.68
CA ILE A 367 23.07 -5.86 18.62
C ILE A 367 22.20 -4.62 18.50
N ASN A 368 20.92 -4.82 18.20
CA ASN A 368 19.90 -3.78 18.33
C ASN A 368 19.33 -3.80 19.75
N TYR A 369 19.15 -2.65 20.38
CA TYR A 369 18.48 -2.54 21.66
C TYR A 369 17.40 -1.46 21.62
N SER A 370 16.31 -1.70 22.34
CA SER A 370 15.18 -0.78 22.47
C SER A 370 14.74 -0.74 23.94
N LEU A 371 14.80 0.44 24.53
CA LEU A 371 14.24 0.74 25.83
C LEU A 371 12.94 1.52 25.65
N SER A 372 11.86 1.10 26.30
CA SER A 372 10.61 1.85 26.27
C SER A 372 9.92 1.90 27.62
N ALA A 373 9.25 3.00 27.90
CA ALA A 373 8.35 3.15 29.03
C ALA A 373 6.97 3.55 28.52
N SER A 374 5.91 2.96 29.05
CA SER A 374 4.54 3.33 28.68
C SER A 374 3.58 3.28 29.85
N GLN A 375 2.54 4.09 29.77
CA GLN A 375 1.35 4.00 30.62
C GLN A 375 0.13 3.89 29.70
N GLN A 376 -0.80 3.02 30.08
CA GLN A 376 -2.13 2.98 29.50
C GLN A 376 -3.16 3.00 30.64
N GLU A 377 -4.08 3.95 30.58
CA GLU A 377 -5.27 3.96 31.43
C GLU A 377 -6.41 3.25 30.71
N TYR A 378 -7.03 2.29 31.40
CA TYR A 378 -8.20 1.57 30.92
C TYR A 378 -9.49 2.30 31.31
N THR A 379 -10.60 2.00 30.63
CA THR A 379 -11.93 2.51 30.98
C THR A 379 -12.39 2.13 32.40
N SER A 380 -11.74 1.14 33.03
CA SER A 380 -11.96 0.76 34.42
C SER A 380 -11.23 1.66 35.45
N GLY A 381 -10.46 2.65 34.99
CA GLY A 381 -9.59 3.49 35.83
C GLY A 381 -8.29 2.81 36.26
N LEU A 382 -8.03 1.57 35.81
CA LEU A 382 -6.75 0.89 36.05
C LEU A 382 -5.67 1.53 35.18
N GLN A 383 -4.54 1.86 35.80
CA GLN A 383 -3.36 2.36 35.12
C GLN A 383 -2.32 1.25 35.05
N ASP A 384 -1.91 0.90 33.84
CA ASP A 384 -0.88 -0.08 33.58
C ASP A 384 0.38 0.64 33.12
N ARG A 385 1.37 0.71 34.00
CA ARG A 385 2.68 1.31 33.72
C ARG A 385 3.70 0.22 33.52
N GLN A 386 4.43 0.29 32.42
CA GLN A 386 5.47 -0.70 32.11
C GLN A 386 6.74 -0.07 31.57
N VAL A 387 7.87 -0.73 31.84
CA VAL A 387 9.18 -0.44 31.28
C VAL A 387 9.74 -1.70 30.65
N SER A 388 10.11 -1.65 29.38
CA SER A 388 10.61 -2.79 28.62
C SER A 388 12.00 -2.51 28.05
N LEU A 389 12.90 -3.48 28.16
CA LEU A 389 14.16 -3.54 27.44
C LEU A 389 14.11 -4.73 26.49
N VAL A 390 14.35 -4.49 25.20
CA VAL A 390 14.43 -5.54 24.17
C VAL A 390 15.79 -5.47 23.50
N LEU A 391 16.48 -6.60 23.43
CA LEU A 391 17.73 -6.81 22.72
C LEU A 391 17.46 -7.75 21.55
N SER A 392 17.97 -7.44 20.36
CA SER A 392 17.87 -8.28 19.17
C SER A 392 19.26 -8.46 18.56
N LEU A 393 19.68 -9.72 18.41
CA LEU A 393 20.96 -10.11 17.86
C LEU A 393 20.73 -10.92 16.57
N PRO A 394 21.05 -10.39 15.38
CA PRO A 394 21.11 -11.18 14.17
C PRO A 394 22.25 -12.20 14.29
N LEU A 395 21.95 -13.47 14.06
CA LEU A 395 22.93 -14.57 14.18
C LEU A 395 23.71 -14.82 12.89
N GLY A 396 23.32 -14.17 11.78
CA GLY A 396 23.92 -14.35 10.45
C GLY A 396 23.62 -15.71 9.79
N GLY A 397 24.08 -15.92 8.55
CA GLY A 397 23.90 -17.16 7.78
C GLY A 397 23.15 -16.98 6.44
N ARG A 398 22.85 -18.09 5.75
CA ARG A 398 21.98 -18.10 4.54
C ARG A 398 20.52 -17.75 4.87
N SER A 399 20.07 -18.04 6.10
CA SER A 399 18.78 -17.62 6.65
C SER A 399 18.95 -16.37 7.51
N SER A 400 18.00 -15.43 7.44
CA SER A 400 17.99 -14.19 8.23
C SER A 400 17.56 -14.45 9.67
N THR A 401 18.32 -15.27 10.39
CA THR A 401 17.98 -15.71 11.75
C THR A 401 18.39 -14.66 12.78
N SER A 402 17.50 -14.35 13.73
CA SER A 402 17.73 -13.41 14.82
C SER A 402 17.24 -13.97 16.16
N MET A 403 17.96 -13.67 17.22
CA MET A 403 17.59 -13.97 18.60
C MET A 403 17.12 -12.69 19.29
N THR A 404 16.03 -12.75 20.04
CA THR A 404 15.48 -11.63 20.80
C THR A 404 15.46 -11.96 22.29
N TYR A 405 15.86 -11.02 23.13
CA TYR A 405 15.81 -11.10 24.58
C TYR A 405 15.06 -9.86 25.09
N GLY A 406 13.93 -10.05 25.74
CA GLY A 406 13.11 -8.97 26.29
C GLY A 406 12.94 -9.10 27.79
N VAL A 407 12.95 -7.98 28.51
CA VAL A 407 12.51 -7.91 29.91
C VAL A 407 11.52 -6.78 30.04
N THR A 408 10.35 -7.05 30.61
CA THR A 408 9.31 -6.05 30.86
C THR A 408 8.99 -6.01 32.35
N PHE A 409 9.05 -4.81 32.93
CA PHE A 409 8.67 -4.52 34.31
C PHE A 409 7.31 -3.83 34.27
N VAL A 410 6.30 -4.44 34.87
CA VAL A 410 4.97 -3.83 35.04
C VAL A 410 4.84 -3.35 36.48
N GLU A 411 4.26 -2.16 36.69
CA GLU A 411 4.04 -1.60 38.02
C GLU A 411 3.19 -2.57 38.86
N SER A 412 3.64 -2.86 40.08
CA SER A 412 3.00 -3.81 41.00
C SER A 412 2.97 -5.28 40.53
N GLU A 413 3.71 -5.65 39.48
CA GLU A 413 3.95 -7.06 39.10
C GLU A 413 5.45 -7.39 39.10
N GLU A 414 5.79 -8.68 39.07
CA GLU A 414 7.18 -9.08 38.88
C GLU A 414 7.59 -8.98 37.40
N PRO A 415 8.90 -8.84 37.10
CA PRO A 415 9.36 -8.71 35.74
C PRO A 415 9.06 -9.95 34.90
N SER A 416 8.57 -9.75 33.69
CA SER A 416 8.46 -10.80 32.68
C SER A 416 9.71 -10.84 31.81
N LEU A 417 10.08 -12.05 31.41
CA LEU A 417 11.24 -12.35 30.55
C LEU A 417 10.73 -12.99 29.27
N ALA A 418 11.17 -12.50 28.11
CA ALA A 418 10.87 -13.06 26.81
C ALA A 418 12.15 -13.48 26.08
N LEU A 419 12.22 -14.73 25.63
CA LEU A 419 13.29 -15.26 24.79
C LEU A 419 12.70 -15.69 23.46
N GLY A 420 13.19 -15.13 22.35
CA GLY A 420 12.68 -15.41 21.02
C GLY A 420 13.77 -15.80 20.04
N LEU A 421 13.44 -16.72 19.12
CA LEU A 421 14.22 -17.04 17.94
C LEU A 421 13.31 -16.91 16.73
N SER A 422 13.72 -16.13 15.73
CA SER A 422 13.00 -15.98 14.48
C SER A 422 13.95 -16.08 13.30
N GLY A 423 13.46 -16.56 12.16
CA GLY A 423 14.25 -16.68 10.95
C GLY A 423 13.39 -17.06 9.76
N GLY A 424 14.00 -17.15 8.59
CA GLY A 424 13.31 -17.55 7.37
C GLY A 424 14.26 -17.77 6.21
N ASP A 425 13.72 -18.42 5.18
CA ASP A 425 14.35 -18.62 3.88
C ASP A 425 13.26 -18.58 2.78
N GLY A 426 13.41 -17.68 1.82
CA GLY A 426 12.43 -17.45 0.76
C GLY A 426 11.02 -17.16 1.30
N ASP A 427 10.07 -18.00 0.91
CA ASP A 427 8.66 -17.89 1.27
C ASP A 427 8.29 -18.54 2.62
N LEU A 428 9.27 -19.01 3.40
CA LEU A 428 9.05 -19.63 4.72
C LEU A 428 9.71 -18.80 5.82
N SER A 429 8.96 -18.52 6.89
CA SER A 429 9.50 -17.92 8.11
C SER A 429 8.93 -18.61 9.35
N TYR A 430 9.72 -18.61 10.42
CA TYR A 430 9.36 -19.21 11.70
C TYR A 430 9.68 -18.27 12.85
N ARG A 431 8.96 -18.44 13.96
CA ARG A 431 9.23 -17.79 15.23
C ARG A 431 8.94 -18.76 16.37
N VAL A 432 9.81 -18.78 17.37
CA VAL A 432 9.63 -19.52 18.60
C VAL A 432 9.96 -18.59 19.75
N ASN A 433 9.02 -18.38 20.68
CA ASN A 433 9.22 -17.58 21.86
C ASN A 433 8.90 -18.38 23.12
N TYR A 434 9.62 -18.07 24.19
CA TYR A 434 9.33 -18.51 25.54
C TYR A 434 9.25 -17.27 26.44
N ASP A 435 8.09 -17.07 27.02
CA ASP A 435 7.74 -15.92 27.85
C ASP A 435 7.51 -16.42 29.28
N LYS A 436 8.28 -15.91 30.23
CA LYS A 436 8.18 -16.23 31.65
C LYS A 436 7.63 -15.04 32.40
N THR A 437 6.55 -15.25 33.14
CA THR A 437 5.96 -14.28 34.07
C THR A 437 5.90 -14.91 35.47
N ASN A 438 5.55 -14.13 36.50
CA ASN A 438 5.38 -14.70 37.84
C ASN A 438 4.24 -15.73 37.92
N LYS A 439 3.17 -15.47 37.15
CA LYS A 439 1.93 -16.25 37.23
C LYS A 439 1.96 -17.45 36.30
N ASN A 440 2.70 -17.36 35.19
CA ASN A 440 2.68 -18.36 34.13
C ASN A 440 3.94 -18.34 33.24
N ASP A 441 4.26 -19.49 32.68
CA ASP A 441 5.24 -19.63 31.60
C ASP A 441 4.46 -19.95 30.32
N GLN A 442 4.75 -19.24 29.24
CA GLN A 442 4.10 -19.39 27.95
C GLN A 442 5.13 -19.73 26.88
N PHE A 443 4.81 -20.72 26.05
CA PHE A 443 5.55 -21.09 24.87
C PHE A 443 4.74 -20.74 23.64
N ASN A 444 5.33 -19.99 22.72
CA ASN A 444 4.72 -19.57 21.48
C ASN A 444 5.55 -20.08 20.30
N ALA A 445 4.92 -20.66 19.28
CA ALA A 445 5.55 -21.01 18.03
C ALA A 445 4.67 -20.57 16.87
N SER A 446 5.25 -20.03 15.81
CA SER A 446 4.53 -19.71 14.58
C SER A 446 5.35 -20.06 13.35
N LEU A 447 4.64 -20.45 12.30
CA LEU A 447 5.17 -20.75 10.97
C LEU A 447 4.34 -19.98 9.96
N THR A 448 4.99 -19.14 9.17
CA THR A 448 4.34 -18.39 8.09
C THR A 448 4.94 -18.87 6.77
N THR A 449 4.09 -19.27 5.83
CA THR A 449 4.50 -19.67 4.49
C THR A 449 3.66 -18.98 3.44
N ARG A 450 4.29 -18.65 2.31
CA ARG A 450 3.62 -18.10 1.13
C ARG A 450 3.75 -19.09 -0.03
N ASN A 451 2.66 -19.25 -0.78
CA ASN A 451 2.69 -19.95 -2.07
C ASN A 451 2.09 -19.05 -3.16
N ASP A 452 2.02 -19.55 -4.39
CA ASP A 452 1.53 -18.80 -5.55
C ASP A 452 0.04 -18.40 -5.45
N ALA A 453 -0.70 -18.90 -4.46
CA ALA A 453 -2.12 -18.63 -4.25
C ALA A 453 -2.47 -17.99 -2.90
N ASN A 454 -1.69 -18.23 -1.83
CA ASN A 454 -2.06 -17.91 -0.46
C ASN A 454 -0.85 -17.53 0.41
N ASN A 455 -1.10 -16.69 1.41
CA ASN A 455 -0.29 -16.61 2.63
C ASN A 455 -0.96 -17.48 3.71
N ILE A 456 -0.18 -18.28 4.42
CA ILE A 456 -0.64 -19.20 5.46
C ILE A 456 0.19 -18.96 6.71
N ASP A 457 -0.46 -18.60 7.81
CA ASP A 457 0.15 -18.48 9.13
C ASP A 457 -0.43 -19.53 10.07
N MET A 458 0.43 -20.35 10.64
CA MET A 458 0.10 -21.31 11.68
C MET A 458 0.74 -20.86 12.97
N SER A 459 -0.02 -20.83 14.06
CA SER A 459 0.48 -20.47 15.38
C SER A 459 0.07 -21.51 16.42
N TYR A 460 0.91 -21.68 17.42
CA TYR A 460 0.67 -22.51 18.58
C TYR A 460 1.12 -21.73 19.81
N SER A 461 0.27 -21.64 20.82
CA SER A 461 0.58 -21.06 22.11
C SER A 461 0.19 -22.04 23.19
N HIS A 462 1.03 -22.19 24.21
CA HIS A 462 0.72 -23.02 25.35
C HIS A 462 1.25 -22.39 26.62
N ASP A 463 0.41 -22.37 27.63
CA ASP A 463 0.77 -21.99 28.97
C ASP A 463 0.20 -22.99 29.99
N LYS A 464 0.38 -22.75 31.29
CA LYS A 464 -0.07 -23.69 32.34
C LYS A 464 -1.58 -23.95 32.35
N TYR A 465 -2.38 -22.99 31.90
CA TYR A 465 -3.84 -23.04 31.97
C TYR A 465 -4.46 -23.45 30.64
N ASP A 466 -3.90 -22.95 29.54
CA ASP A 466 -4.52 -23.02 28.22
C ASP A 466 -3.53 -23.46 27.13
N SER A 467 -4.06 -24.07 26.08
CA SER A 467 -3.33 -24.30 24.82
C SER A 467 -4.17 -23.83 23.65
N SER A 468 -3.56 -23.16 22.68
CA SER A 468 -4.25 -22.69 21.49
C SER A 468 -3.45 -22.96 20.23
N ILE A 469 -4.18 -23.26 19.17
CA ILE A 469 -3.66 -23.40 17.82
C ILE A 469 -4.45 -22.49 16.89
N GLY A 470 -3.74 -21.64 16.15
CA GLY A 470 -4.30 -20.73 15.17
C GLY A 470 -3.89 -21.13 13.75
N LEU A 471 -4.81 -20.96 12.82
CA LEU A 471 -4.58 -21.03 11.37
C LEU A 471 -5.18 -19.79 10.72
N ASN A 472 -4.34 -18.98 10.08
CA ASN A 472 -4.72 -17.88 9.23
C ASN A 472 -4.38 -18.23 7.77
N VAL A 473 -5.32 -18.07 6.86
CA VAL A 473 -5.13 -18.24 5.43
C VAL A 473 -5.69 -17.01 4.74
N SER A 474 -4.84 -16.31 3.99
CA SER A 474 -5.26 -15.15 3.20
C SER A 474 -4.79 -15.26 1.76
N GLY A 475 -5.55 -14.70 0.83
CA GLY A 475 -5.23 -14.74 -0.58
C GLY A 475 -6.27 -13.99 -1.41
N GLY A 476 -6.10 -14.06 -2.72
CA GLY A 476 -6.98 -13.44 -3.69
C GLY A 476 -7.23 -14.37 -4.87
N MET A 477 -8.41 -14.24 -5.46
CA MET A 477 -8.75 -14.91 -6.71
C MET A 477 -9.37 -13.94 -7.70
N VAL A 478 -9.14 -14.21 -8.98
CA VAL A 478 -9.73 -13.50 -10.11
C VAL A 478 -10.43 -14.51 -10.99
N ILE A 479 -11.73 -14.36 -11.15
CA ILE A 479 -12.56 -15.11 -12.09
C ILE A 479 -12.68 -14.25 -13.35
N HIS A 480 -12.19 -14.77 -14.47
CA HIS A 480 -12.20 -14.11 -15.77
C HIS A 480 -12.66 -15.09 -16.86
N SER A 481 -12.81 -14.60 -18.09
CA SER A 481 -13.31 -15.40 -19.22
C SER A 481 -12.53 -16.68 -19.52
N ASN A 482 -11.29 -16.80 -19.03
CA ASN A 482 -10.39 -17.91 -19.31
C ASN A 482 -10.17 -18.82 -18.10
N GLY A 483 -10.87 -18.60 -16.98
CA GLY A 483 -10.78 -19.45 -15.78
C GLY A 483 -10.66 -18.66 -14.48
N VAL A 484 -9.99 -19.28 -13.51
CA VAL A 484 -9.72 -18.71 -12.19
C VAL A 484 -8.21 -18.66 -11.98
N THR A 485 -7.72 -17.49 -11.58
CA THR A 485 -6.31 -17.30 -11.23
C THR A 485 -6.23 -16.86 -9.76
N PHE A 486 -5.36 -17.50 -8.98
CA PHE A 486 -5.13 -17.15 -7.58
C PHE A 486 -3.87 -16.30 -7.44
N SER A 487 -3.77 -15.59 -6.32
CA SER A 487 -2.58 -14.84 -5.93
C SER A 487 -2.55 -14.65 -4.42
N PRO A 488 -1.37 -14.73 -3.78
CA PRO A 488 -1.25 -14.50 -2.34
C PRO A 488 -1.68 -13.09 -1.94
N ASN A 489 -1.59 -12.12 -2.85
CA ASN A 489 -1.98 -10.74 -2.58
C ASN A 489 -2.77 -10.19 -3.76
N LEU A 490 -3.96 -9.65 -3.48
CA LEU A 490 -4.70 -8.84 -4.43
C LEU A 490 -4.57 -7.37 -4.05
N GLY A 491 -4.75 -6.49 -5.03
CA GLY A 491 -4.92 -5.07 -4.79
C GLY A 491 -6.23 -4.60 -5.41
N GLU A 492 -6.60 -3.35 -5.14
CA GLU A 492 -7.81 -2.78 -5.75
C GLU A 492 -7.70 -2.76 -7.28
N THR A 493 -6.54 -2.38 -7.82
CA THR A 493 -6.27 -2.37 -9.27
C THR A 493 -5.19 -3.40 -9.59
N ILE A 494 -5.47 -4.28 -10.54
CA ILE A 494 -4.59 -5.43 -10.85
C ILE A 494 -4.33 -5.59 -12.34
N GLY A 495 -3.23 -6.24 -12.65
CA GLY A 495 -2.92 -6.77 -13.97
C GLY A 495 -3.14 -8.28 -14.01
N LEU A 496 -3.79 -8.78 -15.06
CA LEU A 496 -3.87 -10.21 -15.35
C LEU A 496 -2.90 -10.51 -16.48
N ALA A 497 -1.68 -10.92 -16.12
CA ALA A 497 -0.66 -11.29 -17.08
C ALA A 497 -0.96 -12.69 -17.65
N HIS A 498 -0.82 -12.83 -18.96
CA HIS A 498 -1.03 -14.09 -19.66
C HIS A 498 0.15 -14.40 -20.59
N ILE A 499 0.74 -15.58 -20.41
CA ILE A 499 1.90 -16.08 -21.13
C ILE A 499 1.62 -17.54 -21.51
N GLN A 500 1.21 -17.76 -22.75
CA GLN A 500 0.93 -19.11 -23.25
C GLN A 500 2.21 -19.96 -23.21
N GLY A 501 2.16 -21.10 -22.50
CA GLY A 501 3.30 -22.01 -22.32
C GLY A 501 4.41 -21.48 -21.40
N GLY A 502 4.17 -20.37 -20.69
CA GLY A 502 5.16 -19.69 -19.86
C GLY A 502 5.15 -20.09 -18.39
N GLU A 503 4.67 -21.27 -18.05
CA GLU A 503 4.59 -21.75 -16.66
C GLU A 503 5.94 -21.60 -15.93
N GLY A 504 5.86 -21.10 -14.69
CA GLY A 504 7.04 -20.85 -13.87
C GLY A 504 7.81 -19.59 -14.22
N SER A 505 7.44 -18.86 -15.28
CA SER A 505 8.03 -17.54 -15.57
C SER A 505 7.62 -16.55 -14.48
N ASP A 506 8.50 -15.60 -14.16
CA ASP A 506 8.24 -14.56 -13.19
C ASP A 506 7.68 -13.31 -13.88
N VAL A 507 6.63 -12.74 -13.32
CA VAL A 507 6.08 -11.44 -13.72
C VAL A 507 6.01 -10.53 -12.50
N ASN A 508 6.96 -9.59 -12.43
CA ASN A 508 7.11 -8.65 -11.32
C ASN A 508 7.07 -9.35 -9.94
N GLY A 509 7.78 -10.47 -9.78
CA GLY A 509 7.83 -11.23 -8.51
C GLY A 509 6.66 -12.19 -8.28
N ASN A 510 5.82 -12.45 -9.30
CA ASN A 510 4.73 -13.42 -9.23
C ASN A 510 4.90 -14.50 -10.30
N ARG A 511 4.76 -15.76 -9.91
CA ARG A 511 4.95 -16.90 -10.80
C ARG A 511 3.72 -17.14 -11.68
N ILE A 512 3.95 -17.40 -12.97
CA ILE A 512 2.92 -17.85 -13.92
C ILE A 512 2.51 -19.28 -13.58
N ASN A 513 1.21 -19.49 -13.39
CA ASN A 513 0.63 -20.80 -13.10
C ASN A 513 0.59 -21.71 -14.34
N GLU A 514 0.18 -22.97 -14.14
CA GLU A 514 0.05 -23.99 -15.19
C GLU A 514 -0.88 -23.56 -16.35
N ASN A 515 -1.86 -22.70 -16.06
CA ASN A 515 -2.79 -22.16 -17.07
C ASN A 515 -2.21 -20.96 -17.84
N GLY A 516 -0.97 -20.55 -17.56
CA GLY A 516 -0.30 -19.43 -18.22
C GLY A 516 -0.68 -18.06 -17.65
N TYR A 517 -1.27 -17.98 -16.46
CA TYR A 517 -1.70 -16.71 -15.84
C TYR A 517 -0.94 -16.38 -14.56
N ALA A 518 -0.73 -15.08 -14.33
CA ALA A 518 -0.33 -14.53 -13.04
C ALA A 518 -1.06 -13.21 -12.80
N ILE A 519 -1.28 -12.90 -11.52
CA ILE A 519 -1.82 -11.61 -11.12
C ILE A 519 -0.68 -10.70 -10.67
N VAL A 520 -0.59 -9.53 -11.29
CA VAL A 520 0.27 -8.44 -10.83
C VAL A 520 -0.59 -7.55 -9.94
N SER A 521 -0.34 -7.60 -8.63
CA SER A 521 -1.10 -6.85 -7.64
C SER A 521 -0.63 -5.40 -7.52
N ASN A 522 -1.47 -4.57 -6.88
CA ASN A 522 -1.14 -3.20 -6.47
C ASN A 522 -0.70 -2.27 -7.62
N LEU A 523 -1.37 -2.36 -8.77
CA LEU A 523 -1.11 -1.41 -9.85
C LEU A 523 -1.59 0.00 -9.45
N SER A 524 -0.80 1.01 -9.81
CA SER A 524 -1.17 2.41 -9.61
C SER A 524 -2.24 2.83 -10.62
N PRO A 525 -3.46 3.20 -10.17
CA PRO A 525 -4.50 3.67 -11.07
C PRO A 525 -4.09 4.99 -11.73
N TYR A 526 -4.57 5.22 -12.95
CA TYR A 526 -4.36 6.42 -13.78
C TYR A 526 -2.89 6.73 -14.12
N ARG A 527 -1.96 5.83 -13.77
CA ARG A 527 -0.53 5.96 -14.00
C ARG A 527 0.02 4.87 -14.90
N GLU A 528 1.15 5.15 -15.53
CA GLU A 528 1.88 4.14 -16.29
C GLU A 528 2.48 3.10 -15.34
N ASN A 529 2.10 1.84 -15.53
CA ASN A 529 2.65 0.70 -14.83
C ASN A 529 3.46 -0.13 -15.83
N ILE A 530 4.70 -0.44 -15.45
CA ILE A 530 5.60 -1.28 -16.23
C ILE A 530 5.49 -2.71 -15.74
N ILE A 531 5.09 -3.60 -16.64
CA ILE A 531 4.94 -5.03 -16.38
C ILE A 531 6.04 -5.74 -17.16
N SER A 532 6.95 -6.37 -16.43
CA SER A 532 8.08 -7.10 -16.98
C SER A 532 8.00 -8.58 -16.67
N VAL A 533 8.38 -9.38 -17.65
CA VAL A 533 8.47 -10.84 -17.52
C VAL A 533 9.92 -11.24 -17.57
N SER A 534 10.31 -12.06 -16.59
CA SER A 534 11.55 -12.84 -16.64
C SER A 534 11.17 -14.28 -16.99
N PRO A 535 11.58 -14.80 -18.17
CA PRO A 535 11.27 -16.18 -18.53
C PRO A 535 11.90 -17.14 -17.51
N ASN A 536 11.21 -18.24 -17.23
CA ASN A 536 11.74 -19.31 -16.40
C ASN A 536 13.08 -19.81 -17.00
N SER A 537 14.13 -19.89 -16.19
CA SER A 537 15.42 -20.44 -16.62
C SER A 537 15.32 -21.89 -17.11
N GLU A 538 14.27 -22.61 -16.71
CA GLU A 538 14.01 -23.98 -17.14
C GLU A 538 13.30 -24.04 -18.50
N SER A 539 12.65 -22.98 -18.99
CA SER A 539 11.98 -23.00 -20.30
C SER A 539 12.89 -22.45 -21.40
N LEU A 540 13.74 -23.33 -21.96
CA LEU A 540 14.66 -22.98 -23.04
C LEU A 540 13.98 -22.84 -24.41
N ASP A 541 12.78 -23.41 -24.55
CA ASP A 541 12.06 -23.47 -25.82
C ASP A 541 11.06 -22.32 -26.01
N LEU A 542 10.91 -21.40 -25.05
CA LEU A 542 9.98 -20.28 -25.14
C LEU A 542 10.71 -18.97 -25.44
N GLU A 543 10.20 -18.20 -26.41
CA GLU A 543 10.62 -16.82 -26.65
C GLU A 543 9.45 -15.86 -26.43
N ILE A 544 9.68 -14.84 -25.62
CA ILE A 544 8.73 -13.76 -25.38
C ILE A 544 9.13 -12.57 -26.25
N LYS A 545 8.31 -12.21 -27.24
CA LYS A 545 8.67 -11.16 -28.22
C LYS A 545 8.86 -9.78 -27.57
N ARG A 546 8.02 -9.46 -26.59
CA ARG A 546 8.00 -8.19 -25.87
C ARG A 546 7.87 -8.46 -24.38
N PRO A 547 8.99 -8.70 -23.67
CA PRO A 547 8.96 -9.04 -22.25
C PRO A 547 8.54 -7.87 -21.36
N VAL A 548 8.41 -6.65 -21.90
CA VAL A 548 7.98 -5.46 -21.17
C VAL A 548 6.73 -4.87 -21.80
N ARG A 549 5.72 -4.60 -20.98
CA ARG A 549 4.45 -3.95 -21.33
C ARG A 549 4.22 -2.74 -20.44
N LYS A 550 3.58 -1.71 -21.00
CA LYS A 550 3.16 -0.51 -20.29
C LYS A 550 1.64 -0.41 -20.34
N ILE A 551 1.00 -0.20 -19.20
CA ILE A 551 -0.45 -0.07 -19.08
C ILE A 551 -0.81 1.11 -18.18
N ILE A 552 -1.98 1.72 -18.41
CA ILE A 552 -2.51 2.80 -17.57
C ILE A 552 -3.92 2.41 -17.10
N PRO A 553 -4.03 1.62 -16.02
CA PRO A 553 -5.30 1.08 -15.56
C PRO A 553 -6.17 2.17 -14.90
N ALA A 554 -7.48 2.09 -15.06
CA ALA A 554 -8.43 2.84 -14.24
C ALA A 554 -8.54 2.21 -12.84
N LEU A 555 -9.04 2.95 -11.85
CA LEU A 555 -9.23 2.40 -10.52
C LEU A 555 -10.14 1.17 -10.55
N GLY A 556 -9.72 0.11 -9.85
CA GLY A 556 -10.48 -1.12 -9.73
C GLY A 556 -10.38 -2.02 -10.97
N ALA A 557 -9.65 -1.63 -12.02
CA ALA A 557 -9.56 -2.41 -13.26
C ALA A 557 -8.86 -3.77 -13.08
N ILE A 558 -9.25 -4.73 -13.92
CA ILE A 558 -8.53 -5.99 -14.16
C ILE A 558 -7.90 -5.86 -15.54
N SER A 559 -6.67 -5.37 -15.61
CA SER A 559 -6.03 -5.04 -16.90
C SER A 559 -5.41 -6.30 -17.50
N LYS A 560 -5.94 -6.80 -18.62
CA LYS A 560 -5.40 -7.99 -19.27
C LYS A 560 -4.11 -7.63 -20.01
N ILE A 561 -3.04 -8.36 -19.72
CA ILE A 561 -1.71 -8.14 -20.29
C ILE A 561 -1.27 -9.43 -20.98
N ASP A 562 -1.51 -9.51 -22.29
CA ASP A 562 -1.07 -10.64 -23.10
C ASP A 562 0.39 -10.44 -23.56
N PHE A 563 1.25 -11.40 -23.21
CA PHE A 563 2.62 -11.51 -23.71
C PHE A 563 2.66 -12.50 -24.87
N GLU A 564 3.00 -12.00 -26.05
CA GLU A 564 3.15 -12.86 -27.22
C GLU A 564 4.36 -13.77 -27.07
N THR A 565 4.10 -15.08 -27.03
CA THR A 565 5.12 -16.11 -27.02
C THR A 565 5.27 -16.76 -28.39
N LYS A 566 6.47 -17.30 -28.64
CA LYS A 566 6.78 -18.19 -29.74
C LYS A 566 7.56 -19.38 -29.20
N ASN A 567 7.14 -20.59 -29.56
CA ASN A 567 7.94 -21.78 -29.30
C ASN A 567 9.11 -21.80 -30.28
N LYS A 568 10.33 -21.84 -29.75
CA LYS A 568 11.57 -21.96 -30.50
C LYS A 568 12.48 -22.96 -29.83
N HIS A 569 12.81 -24.03 -30.54
CA HIS A 569 13.72 -25.06 -30.09
C HIS A 569 15.16 -24.57 -30.11
N THR A 570 15.83 -24.70 -28.97
CA THR A 570 17.25 -24.35 -28.87
C THR A 570 18.12 -25.53 -29.30
N LEU A 571 18.83 -25.35 -30.41
CA LEU A 571 19.76 -26.31 -30.99
C LEU A 571 21.20 -25.87 -30.72
N LEU A 572 22.02 -26.78 -30.19
CA LEU A 572 23.47 -26.61 -30.19
C LEU A 572 24.08 -27.59 -31.18
N ILE A 573 24.52 -27.06 -32.32
CA ILE A 573 24.99 -27.87 -33.45
C ILE A 573 26.52 -27.78 -33.53
N SER A 574 27.22 -28.91 -33.57
CA SER A 574 28.65 -28.98 -33.85
C SER A 574 28.86 -29.33 -35.33
N ILE A 575 29.53 -28.44 -36.08
CA ILE A 575 29.87 -28.67 -37.48
C ILE A 575 31.25 -29.32 -37.59
N LYS A 576 31.30 -30.57 -38.05
CA LYS A 576 32.54 -31.39 -38.07
C LYS A 576 33.30 -31.36 -39.39
N ASP A 577 32.59 -31.30 -40.51
CA ASP A 577 33.19 -31.46 -41.83
C ASP A 577 33.10 -30.15 -42.61
N ILE A 578 34.17 -29.38 -42.52
CA ILE A 578 34.45 -28.24 -43.40
C ILE A 578 35.88 -28.47 -43.85
N GLU A 579 36.07 -28.74 -45.13
CA GLU A 579 37.40 -28.91 -45.75
C GLU A 579 38.32 -27.74 -45.34
N GLU A 580 39.14 -28.00 -44.31
CA GLU A 580 40.22 -27.16 -43.77
C GLU A 580 39.88 -25.69 -43.41
N LYS A 581 38.62 -25.33 -43.10
CA LYS A 581 38.27 -23.97 -42.66
C LYS A 581 37.40 -23.92 -41.40
N THR A 582 37.75 -23.02 -40.51
CA THR A 582 36.91 -22.64 -39.37
C THR A 582 35.77 -21.74 -39.84
N LEU A 583 34.56 -21.95 -39.30
CA LEU A 583 33.47 -21.02 -39.51
C LEU A 583 33.85 -19.68 -38.85
N PRO A 584 33.59 -18.53 -39.50
CA PRO A 584 33.84 -17.24 -38.87
C PRO A 584 33.02 -17.11 -37.58
N LEU A 585 33.70 -16.78 -36.47
CA LEU A 585 33.02 -16.49 -35.20
C LEU A 585 32.06 -15.31 -35.40
N GLY A 586 30.81 -15.47 -34.93
CA GLY A 586 29.77 -14.47 -35.11
C GLY A 586 29.09 -14.49 -36.49
N ALA A 587 29.42 -15.43 -37.39
CA ALA A 587 28.63 -15.64 -38.59
C ALA A 587 27.17 -15.97 -38.22
N LEU A 588 26.22 -15.38 -38.96
CA LEU A 588 24.80 -15.51 -38.67
C LEU A 588 24.24 -16.80 -39.30
N VAL A 589 23.24 -17.36 -38.64
CA VAL A 589 22.53 -18.56 -39.10
C VAL A 589 21.11 -18.18 -39.47
N TYR A 590 20.68 -18.57 -40.67
CA TYR A 590 19.38 -18.27 -41.23
C TYR A 590 18.57 -19.55 -41.48
N ASN A 591 17.25 -19.46 -41.34
CA ASN A 591 16.34 -20.53 -41.79
C ASN A 591 15.98 -20.39 -43.28
N SER A 592 15.19 -21.34 -43.80
CA SER A 592 14.67 -21.35 -45.17
C SER A 592 13.85 -20.11 -45.57
N SER A 593 13.28 -19.40 -44.59
CA SER A 593 12.54 -18.16 -44.79
C SER A 593 13.45 -16.91 -44.80
N GLY A 594 14.76 -17.08 -44.64
CA GLY A 594 15.73 -15.99 -44.56
C GLY A 594 15.74 -15.23 -43.24
N LEU A 595 15.09 -15.74 -42.20
CA LEU A 595 15.12 -15.16 -40.86
C LEU A 595 16.37 -15.59 -40.11
N GLU A 596 17.02 -14.65 -39.44
CA GLU A 596 18.12 -14.92 -38.52
C GLU A 596 17.60 -15.72 -37.32
N VAL A 597 18.21 -16.88 -37.08
CA VAL A 597 17.83 -17.82 -36.02
C VAL A 597 18.97 -18.15 -35.08
N GLY A 598 20.19 -17.63 -35.30
CA GLY A 598 21.32 -17.96 -34.45
C GLY A 598 22.65 -17.42 -34.95
N SER A 599 23.73 -17.85 -34.30
CA SER A 599 25.08 -17.47 -34.68
C SER A 599 26.10 -18.57 -34.40
N VAL A 600 27.25 -18.48 -35.07
CA VAL A 600 28.41 -19.33 -34.88
C VAL A 600 29.23 -18.86 -33.67
N GLY A 601 29.40 -19.74 -32.70
CA GLY A 601 30.31 -19.62 -31.57
C GLY A 601 31.67 -20.29 -31.82
N GLN A 602 32.43 -20.50 -30.75
CA GLN A 602 33.77 -21.10 -30.84
C GLN A 602 33.71 -22.59 -31.24
N LYS A 603 34.80 -23.08 -31.85
CA LYS A 603 34.96 -24.49 -32.25
C LYS A 603 33.85 -24.99 -33.19
N ASN A 604 33.43 -24.16 -34.15
CA ASN A 604 32.37 -24.48 -35.12
C ASN A 604 31.05 -24.94 -34.46
N LYS A 605 30.77 -24.44 -33.25
CA LYS A 605 29.49 -24.66 -32.58
C LYS A 605 28.52 -23.57 -32.99
N VAL A 606 27.30 -23.94 -33.34
CA VAL A 606 26.22 -23.03 -33.68
C VAL A 606 25.18 -23.12 -32.57
N LEU A 607 24.77 -21.97 -32.05
CA LEU A 607 23.57 -21.87 -31.24
C LEU A 607 22.47 -21.30 -32.14
N ALA A 608 21.43 -22.08 -32.39
CA ALA A 608 20.28 -21.68 -33.20
C ALA A 608 18.97 -21.94 -32.46
N ARG A 609 18.03 -21.00 -32.55
CA ARG A 609 16.66 -21.10 -32.01
C ARG A 609 15.67 -21.14 -33.17
N VAL A 610 15.05 -22.29 -33.40
CA VAL A 610 14.22 -22.57 -34.59
C VAL A 610 12.79 -22.94 -34.22
N GLU A 611 11.82 -22.57 -35.07
CA GLU A 611 10.40 -22.86 -34.83
C GLU A 611 10.00 -24.28 -35.30
N GLU A 612 10.65 -24.81 -36.33
CA GLU A 612 10.33 -26.11 -36.93
C GLU A 612 11.20 -27.24 -36.36
N GLU A 613 10.66 -28.45 -36.24
CA GLU A 613 11.42 -29.62 -35.74
C GLU A 613 12.50 -30.11 -36.72
N SER A 614 12.35 -29.84 -38.01
CA SER A 614 13.34 -30.18 -39.02
C SER A 614 13.31 -29.15 -40.14
N GLY A 615 14.46 -28.93 -40.78
CA GLY A 615 14.57 -27.93 -41.83
C GLY A 615 16.00 -27.76 -42.34
N LEU A 616 16.21 -26.70 -43.12
CA LEU A 616 17.50 -26.27 -43.64
C LEU A 616 17.98 -25.02 -42.91
N LEU A 617 19.24 -25.02 -42.50
CA LEU A 617 19.92 -23.85 -41.94
C LEU A 617 21.10 -23.46 -42.82
N TYR A 618 21.29 -22.15 -42.96
CA TYR A 618 22.34 -21.53 -43.76
C TYR A 618 23.22 -20.68 -42.86
N ILE A 619 24.53 -20.90 -42.89
CA ILE A 619 25.51 -20.08 -42.17
C ILE A 619 26.14 -19.10 -43.15
N GLY A 620 26.12 -17.81 -42.86
CA GLY A 620 26.62 -16.81 -43.81
C GLY A 620 26.57 -15.36 -43.32
N PHE A 621 27.06 -14.47 -44.18
CA PHE A 621 26.80 -13.03 -44.08
C PHE A 621 26.04 -12.60 -45.33
N LYS A 622 24.78 -12.15 -45.21
CA LYS A 622 23.84 -11.59 -46.22
C LYS A 622 23.96 -12.00 -47.70
N GLU A 623 25.13 -11.92 -48.32
CA GLU A 623 25.44 -12.23 -49.72
C GLU A 623 26.31 -13.48 -49.93
N ARG A 624 26.86 -14.08 -48.86
CA ARG A 624 27.74 -15.26 -48.94
C ARG A 624 27.35 -16.33 -47.92
N VAL A 625 26.95 -17.50 -48.43
CA VAL A 625 26.71 -18.72 -47.65
C VAL A 625 28.03 -19.49 -47.54
N PHE A 626 28.40 -19.88 -46.32
CA PHE A 626 29.59 -20.67 -46.03
C PHE A 626 29.30 -22.16 -45.86
N CYS A 627 28.11 -22.48 -45.38
CA CYS A 627 27.69 -23.84 -45.06
C CYS A 627 26.17 -23.89 -45.06
N GLU A 628 25.59 -24.93 -45.66
CA GLU A 628 24.19 -25.28 -45.49
C GLU A 628 24.09 -26.71 -44.96
N PHE A 629 23.11 -26.99 -44.11
CA PHE A 629 22.89 -28.34 -43.59
C PHE A 629 21.44 -28.55 -43.21
N LYS A 630 21.01 -29.81 -43.25
CA LYS A 630 19.69 -30.24 -42.78
C LYS A 630 19.74 -30.62 -41.30
N TYR A 631 18.82 -30.08 -40.51
CA TYR A 631 18.63 -30.49 -39.13
C TYR A 631 17.30 -31.24 -38.97
N SER A 632 17.27 -32.12 -37.99
CA SER A 632 16.07 -32.74 -37.44
C SER A 632 16.33 -32.90 -35.95
N ARG A 633 15.42 -32.39 -35.13
CA ARG A 633 15.55 -32.35 -33.67
C ARG A 633 15.59 -33.75 -33.06
N GLY A 634 14.85 -34.70 -33.64
CA GLY A 634 14.63 -36.02 -33.05
C GLY A 634 13.75 -35.97 -31.79
N GLU A 635 13.59 -37.11 -31.11
CA GLU A 635 12.88 -37.18 -29.82
C GLU A 635 13.75 -36.62 -28.69
N VAL A 636 13.66 -35.31 -28.47
CA VAL A 636 14.25 -34.61 -27.32
C VAL A 636 13.10 -34.13 -26.43
N LYS A 637 13.24 -34.24 -25.10
CA LYS A 637 12.23 -33.73 -24.17
C LYS A 637 12.07 -32.22 -24.36
N GLU A 638 10.84 -31.72 -24.19
CA GLU A 638 10.59 -30.27 -24.17
C GLU A 638 11.52 -29.58 -23.17
N ASN A 639 11.97 -28.37 -23.51
CA ASN A 639 12.88 -27.55 -22.70
C ASN A 639 14.34 -28.06 -22.55
N GLU A 640 14.78 -29.04 -23.34
CA GLU A 640 16.19 -29.44 -23.42
C GLU A 640 16.88 -28.93 -24.70
N ILE A 641 18.15 -28.52 -24.55
CA ILE A 641 19.01 -28.19 -25.69
C ILE A 641 19.24 -29.45 -26.51
N SER A 642 18.86 -29.42 -27.78
CA SER A 642 19.12 -30.52 -28.70
C SER A 642 20.55 -30.41 -29.24
N TYR A 643 21.39 -31.36 -28.87
CA TYR A 643 22.78 -31.44 -29.35
C TYR A 643 22.82 -32.20 -30.67
N LEU A 644 23.29 -31.55 -31.72
CA LEU A 644 23.36 -32.14 -33.06
C LEU A 644 24.80 -32.10 -33.56
N GLU A 645 25.21 -33.15 -34.26
CA GLU A 645 26.44 -33.13 -35.06
C GLU A 645 26.07 -33.17 -36.53
N LYS A 646 26.59 -32.21 -37.31
CA LYS A 646 26.27 -32.05 -38.72
C LYS A 646 27.53 -31.75 -39.54
N SER A 647 27.44 -32.03 -40.83
CA SER A 647 28.41 -31.67 -41.85
C SER A 647 27.74 -30.72 -42.83
N CYS A 648 28.52 -29.81 -43.43
CA CYS A 648 28.02 -28.98 -44.51
C CYS A 648 27.69 -29.86 -45.73
N LEU A 649 26.61 -29.54 -46.43
CA LEU A 649 26.21 -30.18 -47.69
C LEU A 649 27.05 -29.69 -48.87
#